data_AF-A0A959LXM2-F1
#
_entry.id   AF-A0A959LXM2-F1
#
_cell.length_a   1.000
_cell.length_b   1.000
_cell.length_c   1.000
_cell.angle_alpha   90.00
_cell.angle_beta   90.00
_cell.angle_gamma   90.00
#
_symmetry.space_group_name_H-M   'P 1'
#
loop_
_entity.id
_entity.type
_entity.pdbx_description
1 polymer ?
#
loop_
_entity_poly.entity_id
_entity_poly.type
_entity_poly.pdbx_seq_one_letter_code
_entity_poly.pdbx_strand_id
1 'polypeptide(L)'
;MKKILFLFLFLLAINSCKDDEDDIVSPGNREYSPKIITENYGTAKLVGFVNDKSGNPLSGVTVFFGEEKTQTGSDGGYQLNTISAGSNKRIWFQKSGYASNQKLANIREDLPNRIDASLFPIDKTEKMNSDGGKIEGKDFSVEIMPGGFVYSDGSPVEEDVTIEATAFLTSEDEFLDAFPGEFRGTRKNGSETTIESFGFIDVLLKVESGEPVQLADGVTAIIKIKAPENSPTTIPMWHYDEDKAQWIEEGVGILVDGYYTAQVSHFTKWNWDRPYDETSKIVGRVIDNAGNLIEGASVVQKGITYKFQNSTKTNEFGRFELLTPESNESEIEAQFDIYGSTIINYTTSPNEGHVNNLGDIKINVSIDNIIEPYISDNILYITIGQTAKIRGNYFGQQKRTGYKLLLNGIEVVNTTWQNDLIEFVVPNGIPEDGTIQIDRDGVLSKIVNYKEGDWTCEILGQLYDNFNLPIYEGKLRLNLSYKSLEKIPDCIGNLQNIERLLLNSNQLTSLPESIGNLQNLEELPLNSNQLTSLPESIGNLQNLEELPLNSNQLTSLPESFGNLKNLEKLILDKNKLISLRESFGNLQNLEELLINNNQLTSLPESFGNLQKLYWLYIDGNQLTSLPENIVNLKNLTKLSLDENQLTSLPENFSNLQNLRNLFLGNNQLITLPEDLGKLNLTQMNLKSNQLSRLPESFVKLKDLNWLRLDENLLTILPESFGNLKSLRELSLQNNQLTSLPESFGELQNLSFLNLENNQLSVIPESFGNLKSMYHLQLTNNLLTSLPESIKNLKETLKKLYLSGNNFSEEEKAKVEQWLPSTTIYWE
;
A
#
# COMPACT_ATOMS: atom_id res chain seq x y z
N MET A 1 -51.44 0.93 35.13
CA MET A 1 -50.96 2.20 34.54
C MET A 1 -49.60 2.52 35.14
N LYS A 2 -48.57 2.81 34.32
CA LYS A 2 -47.10 2.79 34.60
C LYS A 2 -46.28 1.53 34.24
N LYS A 3 -46.86 0.51 33.59
CA LYS A 3 -46.09 -0.54 32.87
C LYS A 3 -46.56 -0.81 31.42
N ILE A 4 -47.37 0.10 30.85
CA ILE A 4 -47.92 0.01 29.48
C ILE A 4 -47.39 1.14 28.57
N LEU A 5 -46.47 1.99 29.05
CA LEU A 5 -45.84 3.03 28.22
C LEU A 5 -44.38 2.71 27.82
N PHE A 6 -43.82 1.60 28.28
CA PHE A 6 -42.45 1.19 27.91
C PHE A 6 -42.40 0.08 26.84
N LEU A 7 -43.57 -0.46 26.46
CA LEU A 7 -43.68 -1.52 25.45
C LEU A 7 -44.09 -0.99 24.06
N PHE A 8 -44.19 0.34 23.89
CA PHE A 8 -44.55 0.98 22.60
C PHE A 8 -43.38 1.74 21.94
N LEU A 9 -42.19 1.75 22.56
CA LEU A 9 -40.98 2.41 22.04
C LEU A 9 -39.84 1.43 21.71
N PHE A 10 -40.07 0.12 21.79
CA PHE A 10 -39.07 -0.90 21.46
C PHE A 10 -39.47 -1.80 20.26
N LEU A 11 -40.53 -1.42 19.53
CA LEU A 11 -41.10 -2.19 18.41
C LEU A 11 -41.03 -1.46 17.06
N LEU A 12 -40.14 -0.48 16.92
CA LEU A 12 -39.87 0.22 15.64
C LEU A 12 -38.40 0.15 15.18
N ALA A 13 -37.55 -0.67 15.79
CA ALA A 13 -36.13 -0.75 15.43
C ALA A 13 -35.56 -2.17 15.31
N ILE A 14 -36.39 -3.20 15.11
CA ILE A 14 -35.91 -4.56 14.79
C ILE A 14 -36.86 -5.18 13.77
N ASN A 15 -36.67 -4.82 12.50
CA ASN A 15 -37.15 -5.59 11.36
C ASN A 15 -36.36 -5.22 10.09
N SER A 16 -35.14 -5.74 9.93
CA SER A 16 -34.60 -6.25 8.67
C SER A 16 -33.15 -6.73 8.87
N CYS A 17 -33.00 -8.01 9.23
CA CYS A 17 -31.90 -8.90 8.83
C CYS A 17 -32.11 -10.23 9.58
N LYS A 18 -32.98 -11.06 9.01
CA LYS A 18 -32.81 -12.53 9.00
C LYS A 18 -32.11 -12.82 7.65
N ASP A 19 -31.21 -13.78 7.50
CA ASP A 19 -31.30 -15.20 7.83
C ASP A 19 -29.90 -15.72 8.25
N ASP A 20 -29.79 -16.40 9.40
CA ASP A 20 -29.74 -17.86 9.59
C ASP A 20 -28.30 -18.37 9.81
N GLU A 21 -27.93 -18.43 11.10
CA GLU A 21 -26.96 -19.39 11.64
C GLU A 21 -27.62 -20.77 11.70
N ASP A 22 -26.94 -21.81 11.20
CA ASP A 22 -26.79 -23.11 11.86
C ASP A 22 -25.97 -24.06 10.95
N ASP A 23 -24.69 -24.26 11.29
CA ASP A 23 -24.15 -25.59 11.62
C ASP A 23 -22.63 -25.53 11.81
N ILE A 24 -22.23 -25.57 13.08
CA ILE A 24 -20.87 -25.83 13.53
C ILE A 24 -20.64 -27.34 13.56
N VAL A 25 -19.70 -27.85 12.76
CA VAL A 25 -19.04 -29.14 13.02
C VAL A 25 -17.52 -29.00 12.82
N SER A 26 -16.77 -29.39 13.86
CA SER A 26 -15.30 -29.35 13.99
C SER A 26 -14.54 -30.30 13.03
N PRO A 27 -13.20 -30.17 12.91
CA PRO A 27 -12.44 -30.45 11.69
C PRO A 27 -11.95 -31.91 11.59
N GLY A 28 -11.96 -32.46 10.38
CA GLY A 28 -11.35 -33.75 10.08
C GLY A 28 -10.85 -33.79 8.64
N ASN A 29 -9.52 -33.89 8.51
CA ASN A 29 -8.72 -34.30 7.35
C ASN A 29 -9.42 -34.34 5.98
N ARG A 30 -9.00 -33.47 5.05
CA ARG A 30 -8.98 -33.80 3.62
C ARG A 30 -7.89 -33.00 2.90
N GLU A 31 -7.23 -33.73 2.00
CA GLU A 31 -6.04 -33.40 1.24
C GLU A 31 -6.23 -32.14 0.37
N TYR A 32 -5.25 -31.24 0.42
CA TYR A 32 -5.12 -30.16 -0.55
C TYR A 32 -4.47 -30.70 -1.82
N SER A 33 -5.27 -30.88 -2.87
CA SER A 33 -4.80 -30.87 -4.26
C SER A 33 -4.99 -29.46 -4.81
N PRO A 34 -3.99 -28.85 -5.48
CA PRO A 34 -4.08 -27.48 -5.96
C PRO A 34 -5.04 -27.43 -7.16
N LYS A 35 -6.27 -26.97 -6.93
CA LYS A 35 -7.12 -26.46 -7.99
C LYS A 35 -6.82 -24.98 -8.14
N ILE A 36 -6.26 -24.63 -9.30
CA ILE A 36 -6.13 -23.26 -9.79
C ILE A 36 -7.53 -22.63 -9.74
N ILE A 37 -7.71 -21.68 -8.83
CA ILE A 37 -8.89 -20.82 -8.78
C ILE A 37 -8.61 -19.70 -9.79
N THR A 38 -9.38 -19.64 -10.86
CA THR A 38 -9.51 -18.43 -11.66
C THR A 38 -10.24 -17.40 -10.79
N GLU A 39 -9.48 -16.55 -10.12
CA GLU A 39 -10.00 -15.42 -9.34
C GLU A 39 -10.60 -14.39 -10.30
N ASN A 40 -11.92 -14.20 -10.22
CA ASN A 40 -12.59 -13.06 -10.84
C ASN A 40 -12.30 -11.83 -9.97
N TYR A 41 -11.23 -11.12 -10.30
CA TYR A 41 -10.89 -9.84 -9.69
C TYR A 41 -11.83 -8.73 -10.21
N GLY A 42 -12.36 -7.92 -9.30
CA GLY A 42 -13.08 -6.68 -9.57
C GLY A 42 -12.24 -5.59 -10.23
N THR A 43 -12.86 -4.42 -10.40
CA THR A 43 -12.29 -3.30 -11.18
C THR A 43 -11.58 -2.29 -10.27
N ALA A 44 -10.32 -1.97 -10.55
CA ALA A 44 -9.49 -1.04 -9.80
C ALA A 44 -9.19 0.25 -10.58
N LYS A 45 -8.67 1.26 -9.86
CA LYS A 45 -8.20 2.53 -10.43
C LYS A 45 -6.68 2.61 -10.31
N LEU A 46 -6.01 2.99 -11.39
CA LEU A 46 -4.57 3.23 -11.45
C LEU A 46 -4.30 4.67 -11.87
N VAL A 47 -3.43 5.33 -11.11
CA VAL A 47 -2.93 6.68 -11.41
C VAL A 47 -1.40 6.67 -11.40
N GLY A 48 -0.77 7.69 -11.97
CA GLY A 48 0.66 7.86 -11.85
C GLY A 48 1.17 9.06 -12.63
N PHE A 49 2.44 9.33 -12.49
CA PHE A 49 3.16 10.37 -13.23
C PHE A 49 4.23 9.75 -14.13
N VAL A 50 4.38 10.31 -15.32
CA VAL A 50 5.49 10.01 -16.21
C VAL A 50 6.37 11.24 -16.39
N ASN A 51 7.64 11.11 -16.05
CA ASN A 51 8.63 12.19 -16.14
C ASN A 51 9.78 11.82 -17.10
N ASP A 52 10.55 12.83 -17.52
CA ASP A 52 11.85 12.61 -18.16
C ASP A 52 12.92 12.31 -17.11
N LYS A 53 14.12 11.95 -17.56
CA LYS A 53 15.28 11.68 -16.68
C LYS A 53 15.64 12.85 -15.73
N SER A 54 15.24 14.08 -16.07
CA SER A 54 15.52 15.26 -15.24
C SER A 54 14.39 15.55 -14.25
N GLY A 55 13.38 14.68 -14.16
CA GLY A 55 12.19 14.85 -13.32
C GLY A 55 11.14 15.79 -13.91
N ASN A 56 11.26 16.22 -15.18
CA ASN A 56 10.24 17.07 -15.80
C ASN A 56 9.05 16.23 -16.28
N PRO A 57 7.80 16.69 -16.09
CA PRO A 57 6.64 15.92 -16.53
C PRO A 57 6.54 15.77 -18.05
N LEU A 58 6.23 14.55 -18.50
CA LEU A 58 6.07 14.22 -19.91
C LEU A 58 4.60 14.08 -20.30
N SER A 59 4.13 15.00 -21.12
CA SER A 59 2.77 14.97 -21.67
C SER A 59 2.64 14.08 -22.91
N GLY A 60 1.45 13.53 -23.15
CA GLY A 60 1.17 12.70 -24.33
C GLY A 60 1.95 11.38 -24.38
N VAL A 61 2.44 10.88 -23.25
CA VAL A 61 2.92 9.49 -23.12
C VAL A 61 1.70 8.60 -23.15
N THR A 62 1.68 7.60 -24.03
CA THR A 62 0.63 6.57 -24.03
C THR A 62 0.97 5.50 -23.00
N VAL A 63 0.05 5.23 -22.09
CA VAL A 63 0.18 4.25 -21.01
C VAL A 63 -0.81 3.12 -21.24
N PHE A 64 -0.32 1.88 -21.22
CA PHE A 64 -1.06 0.66 -21.52
C PHE A 64 -1.13 -0.26 -20.30
N PHE A 65 -2.29 -0.90 -20.11
CA PHE A 65 -2.55 -1.94 -19.10
C PHE A 65 -3.45 -3.01 -19.71
N GLY A 66 -2.88 -4.14 -20.15
CA GLY A 66 -3.64 -5.12 -20.93
C GLY A 66 -4.19 -4.50 -22.22
N GLU A 67 -5.50 -4.59 -22.44
CA GLU A 67 -6.19 -3.95 -23.58
C GLU A 67 -6.52 -2.45 -23.34
N GLU A 68 -6.45 -1.99 -22.09
CA GLU A 68 -6.77 -0.61 -21.71
C GLU A 68 -5.58 0.32 -21.97
N LYS A 69 -5.86 1.56 -22.40
CA LYS A 69 -4.82 2.58 -22.58
C LYS A 69 -5.30 4.00 -22.29
N THR A 70 -4.37 4.86 -21.89
CA THR A 70 -4.61 6.29 -21.62
C THR A 70 -3.41 7.12 -22.10
N GLN A 71 -3.50 8.44 -21.99
CA GLN A 71 -2.38 9.35 -22.26
C GLN A 71 -2.14 10.31 -21.08
N THR A 72 -0.88 10.68 -20.87
CA THR A 72 -0.52 11.63 -19.83
C THR A 72 -0.95 13.06 -20.19
N GLY A 73 -1.39 13.82 -19.18
CA GLY A 73 -1.69 15.25 -19.27
C GLY A 73 -0.45 16.12 -19.35
N SER A 74 -0.64 17.44 -19.39
CA SER A 74 0.47 18.42 -19.42
C SER A 74 1.39 18.38 -18.20
N ASP A 75 0.89 17.84 -17.09
CA ASP A 75 1.57 17.62 -15.82
C ASP A 75 2.19 16.22 -15.70
N GLY A 76 2.24 15.45 -16.79
CA GLY A 76 2.76 14.08 -16.80
C GLY A 76 1.84 13.07 -16.11
N GLY A 77 0.71 13.49 -15.55
CA GLY A 77 -0.22 12.62 -14.84
C GLY A 77 -1.07 11.79 -15.80
N TYR A 78 -1.31 10.52 -15.47
CA TYR A 78 -2.24 9.65 -16.19
C TYR A 78 -3.19 8.93 -15.23
N GLN A 79 -4.31 8.47 -15.78
CA GLN A 79 -5.30 7.69 -15.05
C GLN A 79 -5.93 6.63 -15.96
N LEU A 80 -5.98 5.40 -15.46
CA LEU A 80 -6.74 4.29 -16.03
C LEU A 80 -7.87 3.93 -15.06
N ASN A 81 -9.10 3.96 -15.56
CA ASN A 81 -10.29 3.59 -14.81
C ASN A 81 -10.68 2.17 -15.18
N THR A 82 -11.12 1.39 -14.18
CA THR A 82 -11.77 0.10 -14.43
C THR A 82 -10.80 -0.98 -14.96
N ILE A 83 -9.59 -1.05 -14.39
CA ILE A 83 -8.61 -2.09 -14.75
C ILE A 83 -8.76 -3.35 -13.88
N SER A 84 -8.35 -4.51 -14.39
CA SER A 84 -8.39 -5.74 -13.59
C SER A 84 -7.35 -5.73 -12.47
N ALA A 85 -7.79 -5.99 -11.24
CA ALA A 85 -6.87 -6.24 -10.13
C ALA A 85 -6.14 -7.58 -10.28
N GLY A 86 -5.07 -7.76 -9.50
CA GLY A 86 -4.24 -8.97 -9.46
C GLY A 86 -2.74 -8.69 -9.38
N SER A 87 -1.97 -9.75 -9.16
CA SER A 87 -0.51 -9.69 -9.05
C SER A 87 0.20 -9.74 -10.40
N ASN A 88 1.41 -9.15 -10.46
CA ASN A 88 2.28 -9.14 -11.65
C ASN A 88 1.61 -8.63 -12.93
N LYS A 89 0.76 -7.61 -12.80
CA LYS A 89 0.11 -6.96 -13.95
C LYS A 89 1.12 -6.08 -14.68
N ARG A 90 1.13 -6.20 -16.01
CA ARG A 90 2.04 -5.47 -16.88
C ARG A 90 1.48 -4.08 -17.21
N ILE A 91 2.31 -3.06 -17.04
CA ILE A 91 2.07 -1.69 -17.50
C ILE A 91 3.18 -1.29 -18.44
N TRP A 92 2.83 -0.64 -19.55
CA TRP A 92 3.78 -0.19 -20.57
C TRP A 92 3.57 1.29 -20.91
N PHE A 93 4.67 2.01 -21.12
CA PHE A 93 4.73 3.43 -21.41
C PHE A 93 5.42 3.68 -22.76
N GLN A 94 4.79 4.47 -23.63
CA GLN A 94 5.30 4.79 -24.97
C GLN A 94 5.17 6.27 -25.29
N LYS A 95 6.27 6.89 -25.75
CA LYS A 95 6.27 8.27 -26.26
C LYS A 95 7.28 8.41 -27.39
N SER A 96 6.90 9.10 -28.47
CA SER A 96 7.82 9.37 -29.58
C SER A 96 9.06 10.15 -29.12
N GLY A 97 10.24 9.71 -29.54
CA GLY A 97 11.53 10.29 -29.15
C GLY A 97 12.04 9.84 -27.76
N TYR A 98 11.35 8.88 -27.14
CA TYR A 98 11.76 8.27 -25.88
C TYR A 98 11.79 6.74 -26.01
N ALA A 99 12.68 6.10 -25.26
CA ALA A 99 12.71 4.65 -25.11
C ALA A 99 11.45 4.13 -24.43
N SER A 100 11.03 2.93 -24.82
CA SER A 100 9.84 2.29 -24.23
C SER A 100 10.17 1.73 -22.85
N ASN A 101 9.23 1.85 -21.91
CA ASN A 101 9.43 1.37 -20.54
C ASN A 101 8.23 0.51 -20.11
N GLN A 102 8.46 -0.50 -19.27
CA GLN A 102 7.41 -1.33 -18.71
C GLN A 102 7.68 -1.69 -17.25
N LYS A 103 6.62 -1.79 -16.44
CA LYS A 103 6.66 -2.19 -15.03
C LYS A 103 5.68 -3.32 -14.76
N LEU A 104 6.06 -4.23 -13.87
CA LEU A 104 5.15 -5.21 -13.27
C LEU A 104 4.66 -4.68 -11.92
N ALA A 105 3.36 -4.77 -11.67
CA ALA A 105 2.78 -4.27 -10.42
C ALA A 105 1.64 -5.15 -9.89
N ASN A 106 1.47 -5.12 -8.58
CA ASN A 106 0.34 -5.73 -7.90
C ASN A 106 -0.78 -4.70 -7.77
N ILE A 107 -1.87 -4.90 -8.52
CA ILE A 107 -3.03 -4.01 -8.50
C ILE A 107 -4.04 -4.52 -7.50
N ARG A 108 -4.38 -3.70 -6.52
CA ARG A 108 -5.34 -4.02 -5.45
C ARG A 108 -6.69 -3.37 -5.73
N GLU A 109 -7.75 -4.08 -5.37
CA GLU A 109 -9.12 -3.52 -5.31
C GLU A 109 -9.21 -2.53 -4.13
N ASP A 110 -10.04 -1.49 -4.29
CA ASP A 110 -10.41 -0.52 -3.24
C ASP A 110 -9.31 0.36 -2.62
N LEU A 111 -8.07 0.26 -3.10
CA LEU A 111 -6.97 1.17 -2.75
C LEU A 111 -6.53 2.02 -3.96
N PRO A 112 -6.05 3.25 -3.75
CA PRO A 112 -5.42 4.01 -4.81
C PRO A 112 -4.11 3.31 -5.24
N ASN A 113 -4.10 2.74 -6.44
CA ASN A 113 -2.88 2.20 -7.04
C ASN A 113 -2.14 3.35 -7.72
N ARG A 114 -0.87 3.58 -7.34
CA ARG A 114 0.00 4.59 -7.95
C ARG A 114 1.25 3.97 -8.54
N ILE A 115 1.53 4.24 -9.82
CA ILE A 115 2.72 3.72 -10.51
C ILE A 115 3.33 4.84 -11.35
N ASP A 116 4.48 5.32 -10.91
CA ASP A 116 5.22 6.35 -11.60
C ASP A 116 6.30 5.72 -12.51
N ALA A 117 6.63 6.40 -13.60
CA ALA A 117 7.64 5.96 -14.55
C ALA A 117 8.50 7.13 -15.04
N SER A 118 9.75 6.81 -15.37
CA SER A 118 10.66 7.76 -16.02
C SER A 118 10.97 7.24 -17.43
N LEU A 119 10.81 8.11 -18.42
CA LEU A 119 11.18 7.81 -19.80
C LEU A 119 12.47 8.52 -20.17
N PHE A 120 13.32 7.79 -20.90
CA PHE A 120 14.61 8.29 -21.32
C PHE A 120 14.55 8.71 -22.78
N PRO A 121 15.04 9.91 -23.13
CA PRO A 121 15.08 10.33 -24.52
C PRO A 121 15.98 9.38 -25.32
N ILE A 122 15.65 9.19 -26.60
CA ILE A 122 16.51 8.48 -27.54
C ILE A 122 17.84 9.24 -27.68
N ASP A 123 18.96 8.54 -27.47
CA ASP A 123 20.31 9.14 -27.54
C ASP A 123 20.70 9.43 -29.00
N LYS A 124 20.39 8.51 -29.91
CA LYS A 124 20.76 8.63 -31.33
C LYS A 124 19.65 8.15 -32.26
N THR A 125 19.46 8.88 -33.36
CA THR A 125 18.59 8.49 -34.48
C THR A 125 19.38 8.56 -35.79
N GLU A 126 19.26 7.55 -36.64
CA GLU A 126 19.95 7.49 -37.93
C GLU A 126 19.07 6.82 -38.99
N LYS A 127 19.18 7.24 -40.26
CA LYS A 127 18.50 6.59 -41.38
C LYS A 127 19.47 5.63 -42.06
N MET A 128 19.02 4.41 -42.29
CA MET A 128 19.73 3.35 -42.97
C MET A 128 18.99 2.98 -44.24
N ASN A 129 19.72 2.48 -45.23
CA ASN A 129 19.06 1.86 -46.37
C ASN A 129 18.45 0.51 -45.93
N SER A 130 17.60 -0.07 -46.78
CA SER A 130 16.93 -1.33 -46.49
C SER A 130 17.84 -2.55 -46.35
N ASP A 131 19.14 -2.41 -46.61
CA ASP A 131 20.13 -3.50 -46.54
C ASP A 131 20.90 -3.51 -45.20
N GLY A 132 20.91 -2.42 -44.44
CA GLY A 132 21.56 -2.31 -43.12
C GLY A 132 22.35 -1.01 -42.93
N GLY A 133 23.09 -0.90 -41.83
CA GLY A 133 23.87 0.30 -41.52
C GLY A 133 24.40 0.35 -40.09
N LYS A 134 25.13 1.42 -39.76
CA LYS A 134 25.69 1.66 -38.42
C LYS A 134 25.07 2.91 -37.77
N ILE A 135 24.78 2.83 -36.47
CA ILE A 135 24.45 3.96 -35.59
C ILE A 135 25.44 4.01 -34.42
N GLU A 136 25.90 5.21 -34.06
CA GLU A 136 26.90 5.42 -33.02
C GLU A 136 26.47 6.55 -32.07
N GLY A 137 26.28 6.17 -30.80
CA GLY A 137 25.98 7.06 -29.69
C GLY A 137 27.22 7.34 -28.85
N LYS A 138 27.05 7.99 -27.70
CA LYS A 138 28.19 8.41 -26.86
C LYS A 138 28.97 7.23 -26.27
N ASP A 139 28.24 6.19 -25.83
CA ASP A 139 28.81 5.05 -25.11
C ASP A 139 28.36 3.70 -25.72
N PHE A 140 27.83 3.71 -26.95
CA PHE A 140 27.42 2.51 -27.69
C PHE A 140 27.53 2.66 -29.22
N SER A 141 27.54 1.54 -29.95
CA SER A 141 27.29 1.51 -31.39
C SER A 141 26.54 0.24 -31.81
N VAL A 142 25.68 0.33 -32.81
CA VAL A 142 24.97 -0.82 -33.40
C VAL A 142 25.23 -0.83 -34.90
N GLU A 143 25.72 -1.94 -35.44
CA GLU A 143 26.01 -2.13 -36.86
C GLU A 143 25.24 -3.35 -37.38
N ILE A 144 24.24 -3.11 -38.22
CA ILE A 144 23.43 -4.15 -38.85
C ILE A 144 24.14 -4.63 -40.12
N MET A 145 24.43 -5.93 -40.21
CA MET A 145 25.10 -6.51 -41.36
C MET A 145 24.22 -6.47 -42.62
N PRO A 146 24.80 -6.37 -43.83
CA PRO A 146 24.07 -6.49 -45.10
C PRO A 146 23.26 -7.80 -45.18
N GLY A 147 22.08 -7.76 -45.79
CA GLY A 147 21.12 -8.88 -45.80
C GLY A 147 19.69 -8.47 -45.45
N GLY A 148 19.49 -7.21 -45.08
CA GLY A 148 18.23 -6.48 -45.13
C GLY A 148 17.21 -6.76 -44.03
N PHE A 149 16.24 -5.86 -43.99
CA PHE A 149 15.10 -5.91 -43.08
C PHE A 149 13.91 -6.61 -43.74
N VAL A 150 13.05 -7.22 -42.93
CA VAL A 150 11.76 -7.75 -43.37
C VAL A 150 10.61 -7.15 -42.55
N TYR A 151 9.44 -7.07 -43.16
CA TYR A 151 8.21 -6.81 -42.44
C TYR A 151 7.81 -8.02 -41.58
N SER A 152 6.80 -7.84 -40.75
CA SER A 152 6.28 -8.90 -39.86
C SER A 152 5.79 -10.16 -40.60
N ASP A 153 5.46 -10.05 -41.89
CA ASP A 153 5.05 -11.18 -42.75
C ASP A 153 6.24 -11.89 -43.46
N GLY A 154 7.47 -11.41 -43.21
CA GLY A 154 8.70 -11.94 -43.79
C GLY A 154 9.06 -11.38 -45.17
N SER A 155 8.29 -10.45 -45.73
CA SER A 155 8.61 -9.80 -47.00
C SER A 155 9.74 -8.75 -46.86
N PRO A 156 10.62 -8.55 -47.87
CA PRO A 156 11.71 -7.58 -47.77
C PRO A 156 11.23 -6.14 -47.66
N VAL A 157 11.90 -5.34 -46.84
CA VAL A 157 11.67 -3.89 -46.75
C VAL A 157 12.32 -3.20 -47.96
N GLU A 158 11.56 -2.37 -48.67
CA GLU A 158 12.05 -1.65 -49.86
C GLU A 158 12.33 -0.15 -49.58
N GLU A 159 11.96 0.35 -48.40
CA GLU A 159 12.13 1.74 -47.97
C GLU A 159 13.29 1.93 -46.97
N ASP A 160 13.70 3.19 -46.75
CA ASP A 160 14.72 3.51 -45.76
C ASP A 160 14.22 3.19 -44.34
N VAL A 161 15.08 2.53 -43.55
CA VAL A 161 14.79 2.20 -42.15
C VAL A 161 15.43 3.23 -41.24
N THR A 162 14.62 3.89 -40.44
CA THR A 162 15.09 4.76 -39.35
C THR A 162 15.34 3.91 -38.12
N ILE A 163 16.56 3.98 -37.59
CA ILE A 163 16.94 3.37 -36.33
C ILE A 163 17.02 4.43 -35.24
N GLU A 164 16.47 4.12 -34.07
CA GLU A 164 16.55 4.91 -32.85
C GLU A 164 17.17 4.04 -31.77
N ALA A 165 18.22 4.52 -31.10
CA ALA A 165 18.90 3.74 -30.07
C ALA A 165 19.24 4.58 -28.85
N THR A 166 19.19 3.95 -27.68
CA THR A 166 19.68 4.50 -26.43
C THR A 166 20.30 3.41 -25.59
N ALA A 167 21.38 3.71 -24.87
CA ALA A 167 22.08 2.76 -24.02
C ALA A 167 22.27 3.33 -22.61
N PHE A 168 22.34 2.42 -21.64
CA PHE A 168 22.40 2.71 -20.22
C PHE A 168 23.55 1.92 -19.61
N LEU A 169 24.35 2.58 -18.77
CA LEU A 169 25.46 1.96 -18.04
C LEU A 169 25.11 1.90 -16.54
N THR A 170 25.54 0.85 -15.85
CA THR A 170 25.12 0.56 -14.47
C THR A 170 25.75 1.40 -13.37
N SER A 171 26.57 2.39 -13.72
CA SER A 171 27.12 3.36 -12.78
C SER A 171 26.18 4.54 -12.45
N GLU A 172 24.98 4.57 -13.02
CA GLU A 172 24.00 5.64 -12.80
C GLU A 172 22.87 5.15 -11.87
N ASP A 173 22.60 5.90 -10.78
CA ASP A 173 21.64 5.54 -9.72
C ASP A 173 20.19 5.34 -10.22
N GLU A 174 19.87 5.81 -11.43
CA GLU A 174 18.52 5.85 -12.04
C GLU A 174 18.22 4.63 -12.94
N PHE A 175 19.15 3.68 -13.07
CA PHE A 175 19.08 2.52 -13.97
C PHE A 175 17.87 1.59 -13.71
N LEU A 176 17.45 1.43 -12.45
CA LEU A 176 16.39 0.49 -12.07
C LEU A 176 15.01 0.90 -12.58
N ASP A 177 14.77 2.19 -12.77
CA ASP A 177 13.48 2.69 -13.27
C ASP A 177 13.35 2.57 -14.80
N ALA A 178 14.46 2.37 -15.51
CA ALA A 178 14.54 2.21 -16.97
C ALA A 178 14.54 0.75 -17.43
N PHE A 179 14.89 -0.18 -16.54
CA PHE A 179 15.15 -1.57 -16.88
C PHE A 179 13.84 -2.33 -17.18
N PRO A 180 13.69 -2.95 -18.37
CA PRO A 180 12.50 -3.72 -18.69
C PRO A 180 12.52 -5.08 -17.97
N GLY A 181 11.58 -5.29 -17.03
CA GLY A 181 11.34 -6.59 -16.37
C GLY A 181 12.15 -6.83 -15.09
N GLU A 182 12.12 -8.07 -14.58
CA GLU A 182 12.92 -8.48 -13.41
C GLU A 182 14.38 -8.76 -13.81
N PHE A 183 15.33 -8.65 -12.87
CA PHE A 183 16.75 -9.03 -13.04
C PHE A 183 16.96 -10.55 -13.08
N ARG A 184 16.15 -11.24 -13.89
CA ARG A 184 16.17 -12.70 -14.07
C ARG A 184 16.02 -13.03 -15.55
N GLY A 185 16.75 -14.06 -15.99
CA GLY A 185 16.69 -14.55 -17.36
C GLY A 185 16.79 -16.06 -17.45
N THR A 186 16.44 -16.59 -18.60
CA THR A 186 16.51 -18.01 -18.95
C THR A 186 17.74 -18.26 -19.82
N ARG A 187 18.67 -19.07 -19.31
CA ARG A 187 19.86 -19.53 -20.06
C ARG A 187 19.44 -20.33 -21.29
N LYS A 188 20.34 -20.51 -22.26
CA LYS A 188 20.08 -21.31 -23.48
C LYS A 188 19.62 -22.76 -23.20
N ASN A 189 20.01 -23.31 -22.05
CA ASN A 189 19.65 -24.66 -21.62
C ASN A 189 18.27 -24.72 -20.91
N GLY A 190 17.55 -23.60 -20.81
CA GLY A 190 16.25 -23.49 -20.16
C GLY A 190 16.28 -23.23 -18.65
N SER A 191 17.45 -23.08 -18.02
CA SER A 191 17.52 -22.76 -16.58
C SER A 191 17.35 -21.27 -16.32
N GLU A 192 16.56 -20.92 -15.31
CA GLU A 192 16.49 -19.54 -14.81
C GLU A 192 17.77 -19.16 -14.06
N THR A 193 18.20 -17.91 -14.21
CA THR A 193 19.33 -17.31 -13.50
C THR A 193 19.03 -15.84 -13.19
N THR A 194 19.67 -15.30 -12.16
CA THR A 194 19.73 -13.85 -11.95
C THR A 194 20.69 -13.24 -12.98
N ILE A 195 20.36 -12.04 -13.46
CA ILE A 195 21.17 -11.25 -14.38
C ILE A 195 21.81 -10.11 -13.60
N GLU A 196 23.13 -9.93 -13.75
CA GLU A 196 23.86 -8.78 -13.24
C GLU A 196 24.28 -7.88 -14.40
N SER A 197 23.47 -6.86 -14.67
CA SER A 197 23.67 -5.98 -15.83
C SER A 197 24.96 -5.15 -15.70
N PHE A 198 25.79 -5.14 -16.75
CA PHE A 198 26.83 -4.12 -16.96
C PHE A 198 26.31 -2.91 -17.75
N GLY A 199 25.15 -3.05 -18.38
CA GLY A 199 24.47 -2.04 -19.16
C GLY A 199 23.43 -2.69 -20.08
N PHE A 200 22.52 -1.87 -20.61
CA PHE A 200 21.52 -2.32 -21.57
C PHE A 200 21.38 -1.33 -22.73
N ILE A 201 20.88 -1.79 -23.88
CA ILE A 201 20.52 -0.95 -25.02
C ILE A 201 19.09 -1.26 -25.46
N ASP A 202 18.33 -0.20 -25.77
CA ASP A 202 17.05 -0.27 -26.46
C ASP A 202 17.25 0.23 -27.90
N VAL A 203 16.82 -0.57 -28.86
CA VAL A 203 16.92 -0.26 -30.29
C VAL A 203 15.56 -0.43 -30.95
N LEU A 204 15.10 0.64 -31.60
CA LEU A 204 13.82 0.71 -32.27
C LEU A 204 14.01 0.98 -33.77
N LEU A 205 13.31 0.19 -34.59
CA LEU A 205 13.26 0.36 -36.04
C LEU A 205 11.93 1.01 -36.45
N LYS A 206 11.99 1.93 -37.39
CA LYS A 206 10.83 2.61 -37.97
C LYS A 206 10.99 2.72 -39.47
N VAL A 207 9.90 2.56 -40.19
CA VAL A 207 9.83 2.86 -41.62
C VAL A 207 8.70 3.84 -41.90
N GLU A 208 8.72 4.49 -43.06
CA GLU A 208 7.78 5.57 -43.37
C GLU A 208 6.33 5.07 -43.49
N SER A 209 6.14 3.82 -43.96
CA SER A 209 4.83 3.15 -43.98
C SER A 209 4.23 2.90 -42.59
N GLY A 210 5.06 2.88 -41.54
CA GLY A 210 4.66 2.55 -40.17
C GLY A 210 4.42 1.06 -39.91
N GLU A 211 4.69 0.18 -40.86
CA GLU A 211 4.61 -1.28 -40.64
C GLU A 211 5.76 -1.77 -39.73
N PRO A 212 5.54 -2.79 -38.87
CA PRO A 212 6.60 -3.27 -37.99
C PRO A 212 7.66 -4.04 -38.78
N VAL A 213 8.93 -3.74 -38.48
CA VAL A 213 10.10 -4.22 -39.20
C VAL A 213 11.06 -4.94 -38.25
N GLN A 214 11.67 -6.01 -38.74
CA GLN A 214 12.65 -6.83 -38.04
C GLN A 214 13.82 -7.21 -38.96
N LEU A 215 14.87 -7.82 -38.41
CA LEU A 215 15.95 -8.38 -39.22
C LEU A 215 15.47 -9.62 -39.99
N ALA A 216 15.92 -9.79 -41.24
CA ALA A 216 15.63 -11.01 -41.99
C ALA A 216 16.29 -12.24 -41.34
N ASP A 217 15.69 -13.42 -41.53
CA ASP A 217 16.23 -14.67 -41.00
C ASP A 217 17.71 -14.89 -41.40
N GLY A 218 18.58 -15.01 -40.41
CA GLY A 218 20.02 -15.21 -40.61
C GLY A 218 20.85 -13.93 -40.74
N VAL A 219 20.22 -12.75 -40.75
CA VAL A 219 20.89 -11.46 -40.60
C VAL A 219 21.23 -11.23 -39.13
N THR A 220 22.39 -10.60 -38.88
CA THR A 220 22.86 -10.32 -37.53
C THR A 220 23.26 -8.86 -37.40
N ALA A 221 23.21 -8.32 -36.18
CA ALA A 221 23.80 -7.04 -35.85
C ALA A 221 25.04 -7.22 -34.96
N ILE A 222 25.98 -6.29 -35.05
CA ILE A 222 27.08 -6.15 -34.10
C ILE A 222 26.72 -5.02 -33.16
N ILE A 223 26.58 -5.32 -31.87
CA ILE A 223 26.34 -4.31 -30.84
C ILE A 223 27.61 -4.12 -30.02
N LYS A 224 27.95 -2.86 -29.75
CA LYS A 224 29.03 -2.43 -28.87
C LYS A 224 28.48 -1.56 -27.75
N ILE A 225 28.84 -1.85 -26.51
CA ILE A 225 28.62 -0.97 -25.36
C ILE A 225 29.92 -0.78 -24.61
N LYS A 226 30.17 0.45 -24.15
CA LYS A 226 31.34 0.78 -23.37
C LYS A 226 31.37 -0.02 -22.08
N ALA A 227 32.50 -0.67 -21.84
CA ALA A 227 32.70 -1.50 -20.66
C ALA A 227 33.19 -0.64 -19.48
N PRO A 228 32.72 -0.90 -18.24
CA PRO A 228 33.29 -0.31 -17.03
C PRO A 228 34.79 -0.63 -16.86
N GLU A 229 35.49 0.13 -16.02
CA GLU A 229 36.87 -0.19 -15.65
C GLU A 229 36.96 -1.59 -15.00
N ASN A 230 37.99 -2.37 -15.34
CA ASN A 230 38.22 -3.76 -14.87
C ASN A 230 37.18 -4.82 -15.32
N SER A 231 36.50 -4.57 -16.44
CA SER A 231 35.56 -5.48 -17.08
C SER A 231 36.17 -6.82 -17.53
N PRO A 232 35.49 -7.98 -17.32
CA PRO A 232 35.95 -9.29 -17.82
C PRO A 232 36.05 -9.33 -19.35
N THR A 233 36.88 -10.23 -19.89
CA THR A 233 37.18 -10.31 -21.33
C THR A 233 36.01 -10.79 -22.19
N THR A 234 35.09 -11.56 -21.63
CA THR A 234 33.87 -12.03 -22.30
C THR A 234 32.71 -11.99 -21.34
N ILE A 235 31.47 -11.80 -21.83
CA ILE A 235 30.26 -11.72 -21.01
C ILE A 235 28.99 -12.28 -21.69
N PRO A 236 28.08 -12.99 -20.99
CA PRO A 236 26.81 -13.41 -21.57
C PRO A 236 25.95 -12.25 -22.06
N MET A 237 25.26 -12.49 -23.17
CA MET A 237 24.37 -11.55 -23.83
C MET A 237 22.94 -12.04 -23.73
N TRP A 238 22.05 -11.14 -23.33
CA TRP A 238 20.64 -11.43 -23.11
C TRP A 238 19.81 -10.55 -24.02
N HIS A 239 18.87 -11.14 -24.77
CA HIS A 239 17.80 -10.37 -25.40
C HIS A 239 16.55 -10.43 -24.53
N TYR A 240 15.74 -9.38 -24.57
CA TYR A 240 14.43 -9.39 -23.92
C TYR A 240 13.36 -9.91 -24.89
N ASP A 241 12.75 -11.05 -24.55
CA ASP A 241 11.60 -11.60 -25.26
C ASP A 241 10.33 -10.88 -24.79
N GLU A 242 9.78 -10.00 -25.63
CA GLU A 242 8.62 -9.17 -25.29
C GLU A 242 7.33 -9.98 -25.10
N ASP A 243 7.20 -11.10 -25.82
CA ASP A 243 6.04 -12.00 -25.74
C ASP A 243 6.04 -12.74 -24.40
N LYS A 244 7.20 -13.28 -24.00
CA LYS A 244 7.36 -13.99 -22.72
C LYS A 244 7.60 -13.05 -21.53
N ALA A 245 7.94 -11.79 -21.78
CA ALA A 245 8.45 -10.83 -20.79
C ALA A 245 9.59 -11.39 -19.93
N GLN A 246 10.57 -12.00 -20.59
CA GLN A 246 11.71 -12.64 -19.95
C GLN A 246 12.98 -12.36 -20.72
N TRP A 247 14.10 -12.24 -20.02
CA TRP A 247 15.41 -12.20 -20.64
C TRP A 247 15.84 -13.61 -21.08
N ILE A 248 16.38 -13.75 -22.28
CA ILE A 248 16.85 -15.02 -22.82
C ILE A 248 18.31 -14.88 -23.27
N GLU A 249 19.16 -15.79 -22.80
CA GLU A 249 20.57 -15.80 -23.19
C GLU A 249 20.72 -16.19 -24.66
N GLU A 250 21.42 -15.37 -25.44
CA GLU A 250 21.57 -15.59 -26.88
C GLU A 250 23.03 -15.63 -27.35
N GLY A 251 23.97 -15.03 -26.63
CA GLY A 251 25.35 -14.95 -27.12
C GLY A 251 26.37 -14.60 -26.04
N VAL A 252 27.57 -14.28 -26.50
CA VAL A 252 28.68 -13.83 -25.65
C VAL A 252 29.28 -12.56 -26.26
N GLY A 253 29.31 -11.48 -25.50
CA GLY A 253 30.02 -10.25 -25.83
C GLY A 253 31.49 -10.36 -25.47
N ILE A 254 32.35 -9.79 -26.29
CA ILE A 254 33.81 -9.86 -26.16
C ILE A 254 34.33 -8.45 -25.96
N LEU A 255 35.16 -8.24 -24.94
CA LEU A 255 35.79 -6.95 -24.65
C LEU A 255 36.88 -6.65 -25.69
N VAL A 256 36.65 -5.63 -26.52
CA VAL A 256 37.58 -5.15 -27.55
C VAL A 256 37.66 -3.63 -27.44
N ASP A 257 38.88 -3.10 -27.24
CA ASP A 257 39.16 -1.66 -27.15
C ASP A 257 38.29 -0.88 -26.14
N GLY A 258 37.94 -1.52 -25.02
CA GLY A 258 37.11 -0.91 -23.97
C GLY A 258 35.60 -1.01 -24.22
N TYR A 259 35.17 -1.79 -25.21
CA TYR A 259 33.75 -2.04 -25.50
C TYR A 259 33.45 -3.54 -25.54
N TYR A 260 32.34 -3.94 -24.94
CA TYR A 260 31.77 -5.26 -25.16
C TYR A 260 31.12 -5.32 -26.52
N THR A 261 31.66 -6.16 -27.40
CA THR A 261 31.20 -6.36 -28.77
C THR A 261 30.57 -7.73 -28.92
N ALA A 262 29.32 -7.81 -29.37
CA ALA A 262 28.62 -9.06 -29.63
C ALA A 262 27.95 -9.05 -31.00
N GLN A 263 27.97 -10.19 -31.69
CA GLN A 263 27.13 -10.42 -32.87
C GLN A 263 25.84 -11.12 -32.42
N VAL A 264 24.70 -10.55 -32.80
CA VAL A 264 23.38 -10.95 -32.29
C VAL A 264 22.36 -11.11 -33.41
N SER A 265 21.36 -11.98 -33.21
CA SER A 265 20.29 -12.23 -34.19
C SER A 265 18.93 -11.64 -33.79
N HIS A 266 18.67 -11.41 -32.50
CA HIS A 266 17.54 -10.59 -32.04
C HIS A 266 18.00 -9.13 -31.90
N PHE A 267 17.10 -8.14 -31.97
CA PHE A 267 17.54 -6.76 -32.21
C PHE A 267 16.98 -5.69 -31.29
N THR A 268 15.89 -5.94 -30.58
CA THR A 268 15.16 -4.88 -29.87
C THR A 268 15.86 -4.44 -28.59
N LYS A 269 15.99 -5.33 -27.61
CA LYS A 269 16.49 -4.99 -26.27
C LYS A 269 17.54 -5.97 -25.82
N TRP A 270 18.69 -5.43 -25.46
CA TRP A 270 19.87 -6.23 -25.13
C TRP A 270 20.49 -5.83 -23.80
N ASN A 271 20.94 -6.85 -23.08
CA ASN A 271 21.60 -6.70 -21.81
C ASN A 271 22.91 -7.52 -21.77
N TRP A 272 23.92 -6.93 -21.14
CA TRP A 272 25.24 -7.52 -20.92
C TRP A 272 25.31 -7.98 -19.47
N ASP A 273 25.54 -9.27 -19.26
CA ASP A 273 25.56 -9.88 -17.92
C ASP A 273 26.94 -10.35 -17.56
N ARG A 274 27.34 -10.23 -16.31
CA ARG A 274 28.63 -10.76 -15.88
C ARG A 274 28.63 -12.30 -15.91
N PRO A 275 29.58 -12.98 -16.60
CA PRO A 275 29.60 -14.44 -16.68
C PRO A 275 29.85 -15.05 -15.32
N TYR A 276 29.11 -16.13 -15.07
CA TYR A 276 29.20 -16.95 -13.86
C TYR A 276 30.13 -18.16 -14.05
N ASP A 277 31.04 -18.14 -15.04
CA ASP A 277 31.63 -19.38 -15.59
C ASP A 277 32.78 -20.01 -14.77
N GLU A 278 33.16 -19.44 -13.63
CA GLU A 278 33.77 -20.22 -12.56
C GLU A 278 32.93 -20.07 -11.29
N THR A 279 31.92 -20.94 -11.14
CA THR A 279 31.19 -21.01 -9.87
C THR A 279 32.11 -21.60 -8.81
N SER A 280 32.73 -20.73 -8.02
CA SER A 280 33.25 -21.14 -6.73
C SER A 280 32.08 -21.54 -5.83
N LYS A 281 32.29 -22.51 -4.96
CA LYS A 281 31.27 -22.93 -3.99
C LYS A 281 31.59 -22.35 -2.64
N ILE A 282 30.65 -21.58 -2.09
CA ILE A 282 30.70 -21.20 -0.70
C ILE A 282 29.96 -22.27 0.08
N VAL A 283 30.71 -23.03 0.88
CA VAL A 283 30.14 -24.02 1.77
C VAL A 283 30.38 -23.59 3.20
N GLY A 284 29.45 -23.90 4.07
CA GLY A 284 29.57 -23.59 5.48
C GLY A 284 28.57 -24.40 6.29
N ARG A 285 28.70 -24.29 7.61
CA ARG A 285 27.68 -24.75 8.54
C ARG A 285 27.12 -23.56 9.27
N VAL A 286 25.81 -23.41 9.30
CA VAL A 286 25.17 -22.53 10.26
C VAL A 286 25.07 -23.30 11.57
N ILE A 287 25.73 -22.76 12.57
CA ILE A 287 25.70 -23.28 13.93
C ILE A 287 25.26 -22.18 14.87
N ASP A 288 24.87 -22.58 16.06
CA ASP A 288 24.65 -21.65 17.15
C ASP A 288 25.96 -21.23 17.84
N ASN A 289 25.87 -20.29 18.79
CA ASN A 289 27.03 -19.84 19.57
C ASN A 289 27.76 -20.96 20.33
N ALA A 290 27.03 -22.02 20.69
CA ALA A 290 27.50 -23.19 21.44
C ALA A 290 28.06 -24.31 20.55
N GLY A 291 27.92 -24.24 19.22
CA GLY A 291 28.40 -25.26 18.28
C GLY A 291 27.34 -26.22 17.75
N ASN A 292 26.06 -26.07 18.11
CA ASN A 292 24.99 -26.95 17.63
C ASN A 292 24.57 -26.60 16.20
N LEU A 293 24.27 -27.63 15.40
CA LEU A 293 23.92 -27.50 13.99
C LEU A 293 22.48 -27.00 13.82
N ILE A 294 22.23 -26.07 12.90
CA ILE A 294 20.91 -25.46 12.70
C ILE A 294 20.36 -25.83 11.32
N GLU A 295 19.31 -26.65 11.29
CA GLU A 295 18.60 -27.05 10.07
C GLU A 295 17.54 -26.02 9.66
N GLY A 296 17.42 -25.75 8.35
CA GLY A 296 16.41 -24.85 7.79
C GLY A 296 16.77 -23.36 7.79
N ALA A 297 17.96 -22.97 8.27
CA ALA A 297 18.47 -21.61 8.25
C ALA A 297 18.62 -21.10 6.80
N SER A 298 18.00 -19.96 6.51
CA SER A 298 18.08 -19.25 5.23
C SER A 298 19.41 -18.53 5.13
N VAL A 299 20.24 -18.89 4.15
CA VAL A 299 21.53 -18.24 3.90
C VAL A 299 21.44 -17.51 2.57
N VAL A 300 21.61 -16.19 2.61
CA VAL A 300 21.47 -15.26 1.49
C VAL A 300 22.80 -14.59 1.24
N GLN A 301 23.32 -14.68 0.02
CA GLN A 301 24.47 -13.91 -0.44
C GLN A 301 23.98 -12.68 -1.21
N LYS A 302 24.54 -11.51 -0.92
CA LYS A 302 24.33 -10.26 -1.65
C LYS A 302 25.69 -9.73 -2.12
N GLY A 303 25.84 -9.38 -3.39
CA GLY A 303 27.03 -8.71 -3.87
C GLY A 303 27.11 -7.26 -3.39
N ILE A 304 28.28 -6.83 -2.92
CA ILE A 304 28.55 -5.47 -2.43
C ILE A 304 29.04 -4.60 -3.60
N THR A 305 30.01 -5.09 -4.38
CA THR A 305 30.59 -4.33 -5.51
C THR A 305 29.69 -4.35 -6.75
N TYR A 306 28.87 -5.39 -6.91
CA TYR A 306 27.94 -5.56 -8.03
C TYR A 306 26.64 -6.20 -7.48
N LYS A 307 25.47 -5.79 -8.00
CA LYS A 307 24.16 -6.17 -7.44
C LYS A 307 23.68 -7.52 -7.98
N PHE A 308 24.11 -8.62 -7.33
CA PHE A 308 23.53 -9.96 -7.45
C PHE A 308 23.08 -10.51 -6.09
N GLN A 309 22.09 -11.42 -6.08
CA GLN A 309 21.61 -12.07 -4.85
C GLN A 309 21.35 -13.57 -5.09
N ASN A 310 21.82 -14.42 -4.19
CA ASN A 310 21.58 -15.87 -4.20
C ASN A 310 21.16 -16.36 -2.80
N SER A 311 20.39 -17.45 -2.69
CA SER A 311 19.96 -17.97 -1.39
C SER A 311 19.77 -19.47 -1.36
N THR A 312 19.95 -20.07 -0.18
CA THR A 312 19.72 -21.50 0.07
C THR A 312 19.26 -21.73 1.52
N LYS A 313 18.93 -22.98 1.86
CA LYS A 313 18.64 -23.38 3.25
C LYS A 313 19.61 -24.45 3.76
N THR A 314 19.90 -24.44 5.05
CA THR A 314 20.71 -25.50 5.67
C THR A 314 19.93 -26.81 5.80
N ASN A 315 20.63 -27.95 5.66
CA ASN A 315 20.08 -29.29 5.89
C ASN A 315 20.16 -29.73 7.37
N GLU A 316 19.73 -30.95 7.70
CA GLU A 316 19.76 -31.56 9.06
C GLU A 316 21.12 -31.53 9.78
N PHE A 317 22.22 -31.32 9.04
CA PHE A 317 23.57 -31.15 9.60
C PHE A 317 24.04 -29.70 9.64
N GLY A 318 23.12 -28.76 9.53
CA GLY A 318 23.36 -27.31 9.50
C GLY A 318 24.17 -26.84 8.29
N ARG A 319 24.40 -27.69 7.28
CA ARG A 319 25.27 -27.38 6.14
C ARG A 319 24.49 -26.67 5.04
N PHE A 320 25.10 -25.66 4.45
CA PHE A 320 24.63 -25.02 3.22
C PHE A 320 25.72 -25.01 2.15
N GLU A 321 25.28 -24.92 0.90
CA GLU A 321 26.12 -24.75 -0.28
C GLU A 321 25.50 -23.64 -1.14
N LEU A 322 26.27 -22.58 -1.40
CA LEU A 322 25.92 -21.46 -2.25
C LEU A 322 26.89 -21.41 -3.44
N LEU A 323 26.32 -21.30 -4.64
CA LEU A 323 27.09 -21.06 -5.86
C LEU A 323 27.34 -19.54 -5.97
N THR A 324 28.61 -19.13 -6.06
CA THR A 324 29.00 -17.70 -6.19
C THR A 324 29.76 -17.43 -7.49
N PRO A 325 29.48 -16.31 -8.19
CA PRO A 325 30.33 -15.84 -9.28
C PRO A 325 31.69 -15.32 -8.79
N GLU A 326 32.67 -15.24 -9.68
CA GLU A 326 34.07 -14.85 -9.39
C GLU A 326 34.22 -13.43 -8.83
N SER A 327 35.09 -13.31 -7.82
CA SER A 327 35.57 -12.05 -7.23
C SER A 327 34.45 -11.04 -6.91
N ASN A 328 33.79 -11.26 -5.79
CA ASN A 328 32.84 -10.32 -5.22
C ASN A 328 33.12 -10.15 -3.73
N GLU A 329 33.33 -8.90 -3.30
CA GLU A 329 32.95 -8.55 -1.93
C GLU A 329 31.47 -8.87 -1.81
N SER A 330 31.17 -9.89 -1.01
CA SER A 330 29.81 -10.39 -0.84
C SER A 330 29.47 -10.33 0.63
N GLU A 331 28.26 -9.87 0.90
CA GLU A 331 27.64 -9.98 2.19
C GLU A 331 26.90 -11.31 2.26
N ILE A 332 27.26 -12.18 3.19
CA ILE A 332 26.53 -13.43 3.43
C ILE A 332 25.76 -13.28 4.72
N GLU A 333 24.45 -13.25 4.57
CA GLU A 333 23.48 -13.18 5.66
C GLU A 333 22.90 -14.56 5.89
N ALA A 334 23.23 -15.19 7.03
CA ALA A 334 22.53 -16.37 7.52
C ALA A 334 21.46 -15.93 8.51
N GLN A 335 20.21 -16.30 8.26
CA GLN A 335 19.03 -15.94 9.04
C GLN A 335 18.19 -17.19 9.29
N PHE A 336 17.60 -17.32 10.48
CA PHE A 336 16.65 -18.40 10.73
C PHE A 336 15.50 -17.90 11.59
N ASP A 337 14.41 -17.44 10.98
CA ASP A 337 13.13 -16.98 11.57
C ASP A 337 13.19 -16.36 12.98
N ILE A 338 13.27 -17.19 14.03
CA ILE A 338 13.27 -16.82 15.46
C ILE A 338 14.67 -16.55 16.06
N TYR A 339 15.74 -16.81 15.30
CA TYR A 339 17.14 -16.58 15.65
C TYR A 339 17.68 -15.51 14.70
N GLY A 340 18.19 -14.42 15.26
CA GLY A 340 18.60 -13.24 14.51
C GLY A 340 19.52 -13.54 13.32
N SER A 341 19.61 -12.59 12.38
CA SER A 341 20.52 -12.75 11.25
C SER A 341 21.96 -12.45 11.66
N THR A 342 22.91 -13.16 11.06
CA THR A 342 24.32 -12.79 11.13
C THR A 342 24.81 -12.52 9.73
N ILE A 343 25.32 -11.31 9.58
CA ILE A 343 25.89 -10.79 8.36
C ILE A 343 27.41 -10.95 8.46
N ILE A 344 27.99 -11.69 7.53
CA ILE A 344 29.43 -11.81 7.37
C ILE A 344 29.80 -11.16 6.06
N ASN A 345 30.64 -10.12 6.14
CA ASN A 345 31.29 -9.57 4.97
C ASN A 345 32.42 -10.52 4.59
N TYR A 346 32.30 -11.13 3.42
CA TYR A 346 33.26 -12.08 2.91
C TYR A 346 33.67 -11.71 1.49
N THR A 347 34.95 -11.47 1.30
CA THR A 347 35.53 -11.28 -0.02
C THR A 347 35.98 -12.63 -0.55
N THR A 348 35.34 -13.11 -1.61
CA THR A 348 35.82 -14.30 -2.31
C THR A 348 37.16 -13.94 -2.99
N SER A 349 38.19 -14.77 -2.80
CA SER A 349 39.48 -14.59 -3.50
C SER A 349 39.32 -14.88 -5.00
N PRO A 350 40.14 -14.27 -5.87
CA PRO A 350 40.01 -14.44 -7.31
C PRO A 350 40.47 -15.84 -7.76
N ASN A 351 39.56 -16.53 -8.45
CA ASN A 351 39.72 -17.56 -9.49
C ASN A 351 40.34 -18.93 -9.12
N GLU A 352 39.93 -19.96 -9.88
CA GLU A 352 40.34 -21.39 -9.88
C GLU A 352 39.32 -22.43 -9.35
N GLY A 353 38.01 -22.14 -9.36
CA GLY A 353 36.99 -23.18 -9.10
C GLY A 353 37.06 -23.86 -7.71
N HIS A 354 37.55 -23.12 -6.69
CA HIS A 354 37.76 -23.65 -5.35
C HIS A 354 36.50 -23.65 -4.47
N VAL A 355 36.48 -24.58 -3.51
CA VAL A 355 35.47 -24.62 -2.43
C VAL A 355 35.94 -23.67 -1.32
N ASN A 356 35.28 -22.52 -1.22
CA ASN A 356 35.49 -21.54 -0.16
C ASN A 356 34.68 -21.96 1.07
N ASN A 357 35.33 -22.68 1.97
CA ASN A 357 34.70 -23.10 3.21
C ASN A 357 34.75 -21.96 4.24
N LEU A 358 33.58 -21.37 4.53
CA LEU A 358 33.43 -20.33 5.54
C LEU A 358 33.58 -20.89 6.97
N GLY A 359 33.65 -22.21 7.11
CA GLY A 359 33.60 -22.89 8.38
C GLY A 359 32.21 -22.75 8.99
N ASP A 360 32.20 -22.52 10.29
CA ASP A 360 30.99 -22.45 11.07
C ASP A 360 30.53 -20.98 11.16
N ILE A 361 29.48 -20.64 10.41
CA ILE A 361 28.76 -19.37 10.55
C ILE A 361 27.95 -19.49 11.83
N LYS A 362 28.46 -18.86 12.89
CA LYS A 362 27.72 -18.70 14.13
C LYS A 362 26.66 -17.65 13.90
N ILE A 363 25.42 -18.08 13.69
CA ILE A 363 24.33 -17.17 13.99
C ILE A 363 24.25 -17.07 15.49
N ASN A 364 24.14 -15.84 15.99
CA ASN A 364 23.87 -15.60 17.40
C ASN A 364 22.50 -16.21 17.74
N VAL A 365 22.50 -17.49 18.03
CA VAL A 365 21.50 -18.04 18.93
C VAL A 365 21.87 -17.44 20.25
N SER A 366 21.17 -16.37 20.60
CA SER A 366 20.99 -16.05 21.99
C SER A 366 20.38 -17.30 22.61
N ILE A 367 21.20 -18.07 23.31
CA ILE A 367 20.67 -18.96 24.33
C ILE A 367 20.28 -18.02 25.45
N ASP A 368 19.17 -17.31 25.28
CA ASP A 368 18.41 -16.87 26.43
C ASP A 368 17.74 -18.12 26.98
N ASN A 369 18.53 -18.92 27.69
CA ASN A 369 18.05 -19.91 28.64
C ASN A 369 19.04 -20.13 29.80
N ILE A 370 19.80 -19.09 30.14
CA ILE A 370 20.08 -18.78 31.54
C ILE A 370 19.59 -17.36 31.76
N ILE A 371 18.40 -17.23 32.35
CA ILE A 371 18.00 -15.98 33.01
C ILE A 371 19.11 -15.71 34.03
N GLU A 372 19.78 -14.56 33.92
CA GLU A 372 20.86 -14.20 34.84
C GLU A 372 20.41 -14.41 36.30
N PRO A 373 21.24 -15.03 37.13
CA PRO A 373 20.87 -15.26 38.52
C PRO A 373 20.83 -13.92 39.24
N TYR A 374 19.63 -13.44 39.54
CA TYR A 374 19.46 -12.25 40.37
C TYR A 374 19.21 -12.64 41.82
N ILE A 375 19.70 -11.79 42.74
CA ILE A 375 19.54 -11.96 44.17
C ILE A 375 18.42 -11.04 44.63
N SER A 376 17.37 -11.63 45.20
CA SER A 376 16.32 -10.90 45.91
C SER A 376 16.02 -11.61 47.23
N ASP A 377 15.89 -10.84 48.31
CA ASP A 377 15.63 -11.35 49.66
C ASP A 377 16.58 -12.49 50.12
N ASN A 378 17.86 -12.39 49.74
CA ASN A 378 18.91 -13.39 50.02
C ASN A 378 18.70 -14.76 49.35
N ILE A 379 17.94 -14.84 48.27
CA ILE A 379 17.73 -16.07 47.49
C ILE A 379 18.25 -15.87 46.06
N LEU A 380 18.95 -16.90 45.54
CA LEU A 380 19.52 -16.96 44.20
C LEU A 380 18.65 -17.88 43.32
N TYR A 381 18.08 -17.34 42.25
CA TYR A 381 17.17 -18.08 41.36
C TYR A 381 17.86 -18.46 40.06
N ILE A 382 17.71 -19.73 39.62
CA ILE A 382 18.28 -20.26 38.37
C ILE A 382 17.25 -21.20 37.71
N THR A 383 16.94 -20.96 36.43
CA THR A 383 16.05 -21.78 35.58
C THR A 383 16.85 -22.37 34.42
N ILE A 384 16.63 -23.64 34.06
CA ILE A 384 17.45 -24.38 33.08
C ILE A 384 16.58 -24.95 31.96
N GLY A 385 16.98 -24.76 30.70
CA GLY A 385 16.45 -25.47 29.53
C GLY A 385 17.39 -26.56 29.02
N GLN A 386 16.98 -27.82 29.18
CA GLN A 386 17.61 -29.09 28.74
C GLN A 386 19.06 -29.39 29.20
N THR A 387 19.39 -30.69 29.27
CA THR A 387 20.54 -31.30 29.97
C THR A 387 21.88 -30.58 29.75
N ALA A 388 22.31 -29.83 30.75
CA ALA A 388 23.61 -29.17 30.76
C ALA A 388 24.40 -29.53 32.04
N LYS A 389 25.71 -29.76 31.87
CA LYS A 389 26.67 -29.62 32.98
C LYS A 389 26.84 -28.13 33.25
N ILE A 390 26.40 -27.67 34.41
CA ILE A 390 26.51 -26.26 34.78
C ILE A 390 27.88 -26.02 35.43
N ARG A 391 28.63 -25.04 34.91
CA ARG A 391 29.84 -24.48 35.52
C ARG A 391 29.65 -22.98 35.65
N GLY A 392 29.69 -22.45 36.87
CA GLY A 392 29.63 -21.01 37.13
C GLY A 392 30.64 -20.61 38.18
N ASN A 393 31.41 -19.55 37.90
CA ASN A 393 32.31 -18.87 38.85
C ASN A 393 31.57 -17.68 39.46
N TYR A 394 30.81 -17.88 40.54
CA TYR A 394 30.01 -16.79 41.13
C TYR A 394 30.19 -16.62 42.65
N PHE A 395 31.09 -17.36 43.29
CA PHE A 395 31.32 -17.22 44.73
C PHE A 395 32.68 -16.56 44.98
N GLY A 396 32.68 -15.30 45.42
CA GLY A 396 33.90 -14.66 45.94
C GLY A 396 34.41 -15.36 47.21
N GLN A 397 35.67 -15.09 47.58
CA GLN A 397 36.54 -15.78 48.56
C GLN A 397 36.03 -15.98 50.03
N GLN A 398 34.79 -16.44 50.25
CA GLN A 398 34.38 -17.03 51.52
C GLN A 398 34.04 -18.51 51.29
N LYS A 399 34.98 -19.37 51.68
CA LYS A 399 34.72 -20.79 51.96
C LYS A 399 33.47 -20.89 52.85
N ARG A 400 32.37 -21.40 52.30
CA ARG A 400 31.17 -21.71 53.08
C ARG A 400 30.86 -23.19 52.92
N THR A 401 31.38 -23.96 53.86
CA THR A 401 31.00 -25.35 54.13
C THR A 401 29.56 -25.39 54.66
N GLY A 402 28.76 -26.36 54.19
CA GLY A 402 27.42 -26.66 54.74
C GLY A 402 26.23 -26.44 53.81
N TYR A 403 26.43 -26.09 52.53
CA TYR A 403 25.34 -26.00 51.56
C TYR A 403 24.94 -27.38 51.02
N LYS A 404 23.64 -27.66 51.00
CA LYS A 404 23.03 -28.81 50.33
C LYS A 404 22.32 -28.34 49.07
N LEU A 405 22.45 -29.08 47.97
CA LEU A 405 21.79 -28.77 46.72
C LEU A 405 20.51 -29.59 46.60
N LEU A 406 19.37 -28.93 46.43
CA LEU A 406 18.06 -29.55 46.29
C LEU A 406 17.49 -29.23 44.89
N LEU A 407 17.02 -30.27 44.20
CA LEU A 407 16.34 -30.14 42.91
C LEU A 407 14.90 -30.64 43.10
N ASN A 408 13.91 -29.75 42.92
CA ASN A 408 12.49 -30.01 43.23
C ASN A 408 12.27 -30.65 44.63
N GLY A 409 13.04 -30.22 45.63
CA GLY A 409 12.93 -30.70 47.01
C GLY A 409 13.68 -32.00 47.35
N ILE A 410 14.46 -32.58 46.41
CA ILE A 410 15.24 -33.81 46.62
C ILE A 410 16.75 -33.50 46.62
N GLU A 411 17.48 -34.02 47.62
CA GLU A 411 18.92 -33.73 47.80
C GLU A 411 19.78 -34.44 46.75
N VAL A 412 20.58 -33.65 46.03
CA VAL A 412 21.48 -34.15 44.99
C VAL A 412 22.78 -34.63 45.65
N VAL A 413 22.99 -35.94 45.70
CA VAL A 413 24.01 -36.58 46.54
C VAL A 413 25.45 -36.63 45.97
N ASN A 414 25.73 -36.02 44.80
CA ASN A 414 27.05 -36.03 44.16
C ASN A 414 27.45 -34.65 43.62
N THR A 415 27.50 -33.64 44.49
CA THR A 415 28.04 -32.31 44.15
C THR A 415 29.52 -32.23 44.48
N THR A 416 30.37 -31.87 43.51
CA THR A 416 31.81 -31.65 43.73
C THR A 416 32.09 -30.15 43.78
N TRP A 417 32.77 -29.71 44.84
CA TRP A 417 33.06 -28.29 45.07
C TRP A 417 34.57 -28.05 44.97
N GLN A 418 35.00 -27.25 43.99
CA GLN A 418 36.41 -26.85 43.85
C GLN A 418 36.51 -25.40 43.40
N ASN A 419 37.29 -24.58 44.12
CA ASN A 419 37.69 -23.22 43.74
C ASN A 419 36.55 -22.39 43.10
N ASP A 420 35.51 -22.15 43.89
CA ASP A 420 34.34 -21.33 43.53
C ASP A 420 33.43 -21.92 42.43
N LEU A 421 33.69 -23.19 42.08
CA LEU A 421 32.95 -23.96 41.09
C LEU A 421 32.15 -25.09 41.76
N ILE A 422 30.86 -25.17 41.45
CA ILE A 422 30.01 -26.33 41.71
C ILE A 422 29.81 -27.07 40.41
N GLU A 423 30.07 -28.37 40.41
CA GLU A 423 29.77 -29.26 39.29
C GLU A 423 28.85 -30.39 39.78
N PHE A 424 27.68 -30.53 39.16
CA PHE A 424 26.74 -31.63 39.41
C PHE A 424 26.04 -32.07 38.13
N VAL A 425 25.50 -33.29 38.16
CA VAL A 425 24.82 -33.92 37.01
C VAL A 425 23.36 -34.13 37.39
N VAL A 426 22.45 -33.60 36.56
CA VAL A 426 21.00 -33.78 36.73
C VAL A 426 20.67 -35.25 36.41
N PRO A 427 20.05 -36.02 37.33
CA PRO A 427 19.68 -37.41 37.07
C PRO A 427 18.62 -37.50 35.96
N ASN A 428 18.73 -38.51 35.09
CA ASN A 428 17.76 -38.73 34.02
C ASN A 428 16.36 -39.04 34.58
N GLY A 429 15.33 -38.34 34.08
CA GLY A 429 13.91 -38.60 34.38
C GLY A 429 13.17 -37.50 35.15
N ILE A 430 13.65 -36.25 35.14
CA ILE A 430 12.94 -35.10 35.73
C ILE A 430 12.23 -34.31 34.61
N PRO A 431 10.98 -33.83 34.77
CA PRO A 431 10.23 -33.14 33.72
C PRO A 431 10.82 -31.77 33.35
N GLU A 432 10.48 -31.29 32.15
CA GLU A 432 11.14 -30.20 31.40
C GLU A 432 11.14 -28.81 32.06
N ASP A 433 10.36 -28.61 33.13
CA ASP A 433 10.34 -27.38 33.91
C ASP A 433 10.63 -27.67 35.40
N GLY A 434 11.75 -27.17 35.92
CA GLY A 434 12.13 -27.34 37.32
C GLY A 434 12.91 -26.16 37.88
N THR A 435 12.69 -25.84 39.16
CA THR A 435 13.34 -24.71 39.86
C THR A 435 14.42 -25.24 40.82
N ILE A 436 15.60 -24.62 40.81
CA ILE A 436 16.67 -24.91 41.79
C ILE A 436 16.52 -24.00 42.99
N GLN A 437 16.57 -24.57 44.20
CA GLN A 437 16.47 -23.83 45.46
C GLN A 437 17.63 -24.22 46.38
N ILE A 438 18.35 -23.22 46.91
CA ILE A 438 19.39 -23.42 47.93
C ILE A 438 18.99 -22.58 49.14
N ASP A 439 18.66 -23.23 50.25
CA ASP A 439 18.28 -22.57 51.50
C ASP A 439 19.30 -22.89 52.61
N ARG A 440 19.50 -21.95 53.52
CA ARG A 440 20.28 -22.15 54.74
C ARG A 440 19.40 -22.58 55.91
N ASP A 441 18.11 -22.22 55.97
CA ASP A 441 17.26 -22.49 57.14
C ASP A 441 15.73 -22.50 56.81
N GLY A 442 15.28 -23.45 55.99
CA GLY A 442 13.96 -24.10 56.07
C GLY A 442 12.64 -23.29 56.12
N VAL A 443 12.44 -22.14 55.44
CA VAL A 443 11.10 -21.50 55.32
C VAL A 443 10.89 -20.78 53.96
N LEU A 444 9.76 -21.05 53.31
CA LEU A 444 9.34 -20.52 51.99
C LEU A 444 8.75 -19.08 52.04
N SER A 445 9.15 -18.17 51.12
CA SER A 445 8.37 -16.96 50.80
C SER A 445 8.49 -16.48 49.33
N LYS A 446 7.39 -16.66 48.58
CA LYS A 446 6.83 -15.96 47.40
C LYS A 446 7.64 -15.79 46.08
N ILE A 447 7.01 -16.18 44.97
CA ILE A 447 7.48 -16.17 43.56
C ILE A 447 7.03 -14.88 42.83
N VAL A 448 7.85 -14.34 41.92
CA VAL A 448 7.47 -13.34 40.88
C VAL A 448 7.82 -13.89 39.49
N ASN A 449 6.85 -13.92 38.56
CA ASN A 449 7.00 -14.32 37.16
C ASN A 449 6.93 -13.07 36.26
N TYR A 450 7.90 -12.87 35.35
CA TYR A 450 7.82 -11.87 34.28
C TYR A 450 7.07 -12.44 33.07
N LYS A 451 6.20 -11.64 32.45
CA LYS A 451 5.36 -12.04 31.30
C LYS A 451 5.83 -11.35 30.02
N GLU A 452 5.50 -11.95 28.88
CA GLU A 452 5.51 -11.29 27.56
C GLU A 452 4.76 -9.95 27.67
N GLY A 453 5.49 -8.82 27.64
CA GLY A 453 4.95 -7.49 27.97
C GLY A 453 5.81 -6.65 28.92
N ASP A 454 6.82 -7.20 29.59
CA ASP A 454 7.76 -6.43 30.42
C ASP A 454 8.87 -5.77 29.58
N TRP A 455 8.52 -4.70 28.83
CA TRP A 455 9.49 -3.85 28.14
C TRP A 455 10.12 -2.88 29.14
N THR A 456 11.29 -3.22 29.67
CA THR A 456 12.03 -2.39 30.63
C THR A 456 13.13 -1.58 29.95
N CYS A 457 13.67 -0.60 30.68
CA CYS A 457 14.79 0.23 30.19
C CYS A 457 16.09 -0.53 29.97
N GLU A 458 16.20 -1.69 30.58
CA GLU A 458 17.31 -2.60 30.40
C GLU A 458 17.23 -3.28 29.04
N ILE A 459 16.02 -3.70 28.61
CA ILE A 459 15.78 -4.32 27.31
C ILE A 459 15.97 -3.32 26.15
N LEU A 460 15.47 -2.09 26.27
CA LEU A 460 15.68 -1.07 25.23
C LEU A 460 17.15 -0.67 25.09
N GLY A 461 17.87 -0.54 26.21
CA GLY A 461 19.31 -0.22 26.22
C GLY A 461 20.19 -1.36 25.72
N GLN A 462 19.71 -2.60 25.71
CA GLN A 462 20.43 -3.77 25.20
C GLN A 462 20.09 -4.10 23.73
N LEU A 463 18.85 -3.85 23.28
CA LEU A 463 18.39 -4.16 21.92
C LEU A 463 18.69 -3.06 20.90
N TYR A 464 18.71 -1.79 21.33
CA TYR A 464 18.80 -0.65 20.42
C TYR A 464 19.63 0.49 21.02
N ASP A 465 20.94 0.51 20.76
CA ASP A 465 21.73 1.74 20.95
C ASP A 465 21.25 2.81 19.95
N ASN A 466 21.26 4.10 20.35
CA ASN A 466 20.81 5.27 19.55
C ASN A 466 21.40 5.38 18.12
N PHE A 467 22.41 4.58 17.79
CA PHE A 467 23.12 4.55 16.50
C PHE A 467 22.88 3.26 15.69
N ASN A 468 22.26 2.24 16.28
CA ASN A 468 22.06 0.91 15.67
C ASN A 468 20.60 0.62 15.33
N LEU A 469 19.72 1.63 15.38
CA LEU A 469 18.34 1.49 14.92
C LEU A 469 18.32 1.26 13.40
N PRO A 470 17.50 0.32 12.90
CA PRO A 470 17.41 0.06 11.47
C PRO A 470 16.97 1.32 10.73
N ILE A 471 17.74 1.66 9.69
CA ILE A 471 17.39 2.74 8.76
C ILE A 471 16.47 2.14 7.69
N TYR A 472 15.29 2.72 7.55
CA TYR A 472 14.32 2.35 6.52
C TYR A 472 13.93 3.60 5.76
N GLU A 473 14.17 3.63 4.44
CA GLU A 473 14.00 4.81 3.57
C GLU A 473 14.81 6.02 4.05
N GLY A 474 16.03 5.79 4.52
CA GLY A 474 16.89 6.86 5.05
C GLY A 474 16.51 7.35 6.44
N LYS A 475 15.42 6.85 7.04
CA LYS A 475 14.95 7.28 8.37
C LYS A 475 15.23 6.27 9.48
N LEU A 476 15.61 6.76 10.67
CA LEU A 476 15.83 5.92 11.86
C LEU A 476 14.51 5.44 12.46
N ARG A 477 14.27 4.12 12.42
CA ARG A 477 12.97 3.52 12.74
C ARG A 477 13.06 2.49 13.86
N LEU A 478 12.11 2.54 14.79
CA LEU A 478 11.81 1.45 15.73
C LEU A 478 10.38 0.95 15.49
N ASN A 479 10.23 -0.36 15.30
CA ASN A 479 8.93 -1.00 15.09
C ASN A 479 8.57 -1.92 16.26
N LEU A 480 7.61 -1.49 17.06
CA LEU A 480 7.05 -2.19 18.22
C LEU A 480 5.59 -2.59 17.99
N SER A 481 5.14 -2.60 16.76
CA SER A 481 3.75 -2.91 16.41
C SER A 481 3.44 -4.40 16.56
N TYR A 482 2.18 -4.73 16.90
CA TYR A 482 1.70 -6.12 17.04
C TYR A 482 2.45 -6.93 18.10
N LYS A 483 2.83 -6.30 19.22
CA LYS A 483 3.58 -6.94 20.32
C LYS A 483 2.76 -7.11 21.60
N SER A 484 1.45 -6.87 21.53
CA SER A 484 0.55 -6.92 22.69
C SER A 484 1.02 -6.07 23.88
N LEU A 485 1.69 -4.95 23.61
CA LEU A 485 2.24 -4.10 24.66
C LEU A 485 1.13 -3.44 25.47
N GLU A 486 1.17 -3.57 26.80
CA GLU A 486 0.27 -2.83 27.69
C GLU A 486 0.83 -1.44 28.05
N LYS A 487 2.15 -1.29 28.07
CA LYS A 487 2.85 -0.04 28.44
C LYS A 487 4.15 0.14 27.65
N ILE A 488 4.59 1.39 27.55
CA ILE A 488 5.92 1.77 27.07
C ILE A 488 6.71 2.35 28.25
N PRO A 489 7.97 1.93 28.46
CA PRO A 489 8.78 2.42 29.57
C PRO A 489 9.27 3.86 29.36
N ASP A 490 9.49 4.59 30.45
CA ASP A 490 9.91 6.01 30.42
C ASP A 490 11.24 6.25 29.68
N CYS A 491 12.14 5.30 29.64
CA CYS A 491 13.39 5.42 28.87
C CYS A 491 13.21 5.48 27.35
N ILE A 492 12.00 5.26 26.80
CA ILE A 492 11.77 5.47 25.36
C ILE A 492 12.24 6.86 24.92
N GLY A 493 12.10 7.87 25.79
CA GLY A 493 12.55 9.24 25.54
C GLY A 493 14.07 9.42 25.40
N ASN A 494 14.88 8.38 25.62
CA ASN A 494 16.33 8.42 25.40
C ASN A 494 16.71 8.21 23.92
N LEU A 495 15.78 7.74 23.08
CA LEU A 495 15.99 7.46 21.66
C LEU A 495 15.96 8.73 20.80
N GLN A 496 16.76 9.74 21.14
CA GLN A 496 16.63 11.10 20.61
C GLN A 496 16.79 11.23 19.08
N ASN A 497 17.43 10.26 18.44
CA ASN A 497 17.65 10.25 16.98
C ASN A 497 16.52 9.56 16.20
N ILE A 498 15.54 8.96 16.88
CA ILE A 498 14.47 8.24 16.20
C ILE A 498 13.56 9.19 15.42
N GLU A 499 13.26 8.82 14.18
CA GLU A 499 12.40 9.57 13.27
C GLU A 499 11.06 8.87 13.08
N ARG A 500 11.02 7.53 13.17
CA ARG A 500 9.80 6.73 13.04
C ARG A 500 9.64 5.75 14.20
N LEU A 501 8.60 5.90 15.00
CA LEU A 501 8.28 4.99 16.11
C LEU A 501 6.92 4.35 15.89
N LEU A 502 6.90 3.09 15.47
CA LEU A 502 5.66 2.36 15.20
C LEU A 502 5.19 1.61 16.44
N LEU A 503 4.01 1.95 16.93
CA LEU A 503 3.40 1.39 18.15
C LEU A 503 1.98 0.85 17.90
N ASN A 504 1.59 0.70 16.63
CA ASN A 504 0.25 0.33 16.25
C ASN A 504 -0.10 -1.12 16.63
N SER A 505 -1.39 -1.39 16.81
CA SER A 505 -1.91 -2.73 17.10
C SER A 505 -1.32 -3.35 18.37
N ASN A 506 -1.35 -2.60 19.47
CA ASN A 506 -0.95 -3.04 20.81
C ASN A 506 -2.11 -2.88 21.81
N GLN A 507 -1.84 -3.01 23.09
CA GLN A 507 -2.82 -2.88 24.18
C GLN A 507 -2.52 -1.67 25.06
N LEU A 508 -1.86 -0.64 24.52
CA LEU A 508 -1.39 0.50 25.29
C LEU A 508 -2.57 1.30 25.84
N THR A 509 -2.59 1.51 27.16
CA THR A 509 -3.61 2.36 27.81
C THR A 509 -3.17 3.82 27.98
N SER A 510 -1.86 4.06 27.97
CA SER A 510 -1.23 5.37 28.11
C SER A 510 0.17 5.40 27.50
N LEU A 511 0.68 6.60 27.22
CA LEU A 511 2.09 6.83 26.86
C LEU A 511 2.83 7.51 28.02
N PRO A 512 4.14 7.24 28.19
CA PRO A 512 4.96 7.94 29.17
C PRO A 512 5.18 9.41 28.79
N GLU A 513 5.33 10.29 29.78
CA GLU A 513 5.65 11.72 29.54
C GLU A 513 6.99 11.89 28.79
N SER A 514 7.91 10.94 28.91
CA SER A 514 9.18 10.98 28.20
C SER A 514 9.06 10.83 26.67
N ILE A 515 7.90 10.44 26.15
CA ILE A 515 7.68 10.36 24.69
C ILE A 515 7.97 11.70 24.02
N GLY A 516 7.66 12.82 24.70
CA GLY A 516 7.94 14.17 24.20
C GLY A 516 9.42 14.52 24.08
N ASN A 517 10.34 13.68 24.53
CA ASN A 517 11.78 13.90 24.36
C ASN A 517 12.30 13.49 22.97
N LEU A 518 11.48 12.83 22.15
CA LEU A 518 11.84 12.35 20.82
C LEU A 518 11.77 13.47 19.77
N GLN A 519 12.69 14.44 19.87
CA GLN A 519 12.62 15.69 19.10
C GLN A 519 12.73 15.51 17.58
N ASN A 520 13.34 14.42 17.10
CA ASN A 520 13.45 14.11 15.67
C ASN A 520 12.30 13.26 15.12
N LEU A 521 11.30 12.94 15.95
CA LEU A 521 10.22 12.05 15.55
C LEU A 521 9.30 12.74 14.54
N GLU A 522 9.16 12.12 13.37
CA GLU A 522 8.35 12.56 12.24
C GLU A 522 7.07 11.72 12.11
N GLU A 523 7.12 10.43 12.46
CA GLU A 523 5.96 9.53 12.37
C GLU A 523 5.77 8.73 13.67
N LEU A 524 4.55 8.77 14.22
CA LEU A 524 4.18 8.05 15.44
C LEU A 524 2.84 7.30 15.30
N PRO A 525 2.79 6.17 14.56
CA PRO A 525 1.59 5.32 14.48
C PRO A 525 1.25 4.66 15.81
N LEU A 526 0.09 5.02 16.36
CA LEU A 526 -0.48 4.56 17.62
C LEU A 526 -1.88 3.95 17.45
N ASN A 527 -2.30 3.72 16.21
CA ASN A 527 -3.61 3.20 15.88
C ASN A 527 -3.84 1.79 16.44
N SER A 528 -5.10 1.44 16.70
CA SER A 528 -5.49 0.14 17.27
C SER A 528 -4.80 -0.14 18.61
N ASN A 529 -4.99 0.76 19.56
CA ASN A 529 -4.56 0.63 20.95
C ASN A 529 -5.75 0.87 21.89
N GLN A 530 -5.50 1.02 23.20
CA GLN A 530 -6.52 1.28 24.21
C GLN A 530 -6.31 2.63 24.91
N LEU A 531 -5.65 3.58 24.24
CA LEU A 531 -5.26 4.86 24.85
C LEU A 531 -6.49 5.64 25.28
N THR A 532 -6.55 6.03 26.55
CA THR A 532 -7.63 6.87 27.09
C THR A 532 -7.28 8.36 27.09
N SER A 533 -5.97 8.68 27.09
CA SER A 533 -5.42 10.03 27.06
C SER A 533 -4.02 10.03 26.44
N LEU A 534 -3.58 11.22 26.02
CA LEU A 534 -2.19 11.48 25.64
C LEU A 534 -1.51 12.35 26.71
N PRO A 535 -0.19 12.18 26.96
CA PRO A 535 0.56 13.03 27.87
C PRO A 535 0.65 14.47 27.36
N GLU A 536 0.80 15.46 28.25
CA GLU A 536 0.99 16.85 27.83
C GLU A 536 2.31 17.04 27.07
N SER A 537 3.32 16.20 27.31
CA SER A 537 4.57 16.24 26.55
C SER A 537 4.44 15.87 25.07
N ILE A 538 3.30 15.31 24.60
CA ILE A 538 3.12 14.98 23.18
C ILE A 538 3.31 16.22 22.30
N GLY A 539 2.92 17.40 22.79
CA GLY A 539 3.10 18.67 22.10
C GLY A 539 4.57 19.10 21.93
N ASN A 540 5.53 18.43 22.55
CA ASN A 540 6.95 18.70 22.38
C ASN A 540 7.56 18.07 21.11
N LEU A 541 6.82 17.21 20.41
CA LEU A 541 7.26 16.56 19.17
C LEU A 541 7.16 17.52 17.97
N GLN A 542 8.04 18.51 17.93
CA GLN A 542 7.94 19.62 16.97
C GLN A 542 8.14 19.20 15.50
N ASN A 543 8.80 18.06 15.24
CA ASN A 543 9.02 17.54 13.88
C ASN A 543 7.97 16.52 13.43
N LEU A 544 6.94 16.26 14.24
CA LEU A 544 5.95 15.24 13.91
C LEU A 544 5.07 15.68 12.73
N GLU A 545 5.05 14.86 11.68
CA GLU A 545 4.32 15.08 10.42
C GLU A 545 3.07 14.20 10.32
N GLU A 546 3.16 12.92 10.73
CA GLU A 546 2.04 11.98 10.70
C GLU A 546 1.75 11.34 12.07
N LEU A 547 0.50 11.46 12.52
CA LEU A 547 0.04 10.91 13.80
C LEU A 547 -1.27 10.09 13.65
N PRO A 548 -1.16 8.79 13.33
CA PRO A 548 -2.29 7.86 13.36
C PRO A 548 -2.64 7.45 14.80
N LEU A 549 -3.82 7.82 15.25
CA LEU A 549 -4.40 7.55 16.58
C LEU A 549 -5.76 6.83 16.50
N ASN A 550 -6.17 6.37 15.32
CA ASN A 550 -7.48 5.78 15.12
C ASN A 550 -7.68 4.46 15.88
N SER A 551 -8.92 4.14 16.22
CA SER A 551 -9.30 2.95 17.02
C SER A 551 -8.59 2.94 18.38
N ASN A 552 -8.81 3.99 19.16
CA ASN A 552 -8.38 4.14 20.56
C ASN A 552 -9.61 4.53 21.41
N GLN A 553 -9.39 4.96 22.66
CA GLN A 553 -10.45 5.35 23.59
C GLN A 553 -10.29 6.79 24.08
N LEU A 554 -9.64 7.65 23.30
CA LEU A 554 -9.33 9.03 23.69
C LEU A 554 -10.61 9.83 23.91
N THR A 555 -10.74 10.47 25.06
CA THR A 555 -11.88 11.35 25.37
C THR A 555 -11.58 12.82 25.13
N SER A 556 -10.31 13.21 25.12
CA SER A 556 -9.83 14.56 24.87
C SER A 556 -8.37 14.55 24.39
N LEU A 557 -7.94 15.65 23.76
CA LEU A 557 -6.53 15.94 23.48
C LEU A 557 -5.96 16.93 24.52
N PRO A 558 -4.66 16.84 24.87
CA PRO A 558 -4.00 17.78 25.78
C PRO A 558 -3.95 19.21 25.19
N GLU A 559 -3.71 20.21 26.03
CA GLU A 559 -3.64 21.61 25.54
C GLU A 559 -2.49 21.81 24.58
N SER A 560 -1.35 21.20 24.94
CA SER A 560 -0.11 21.21 24.18
C SER A 560 -0.22 20.60 22.79
N PHE A 561 -1.30 19.87 22.48
CA PHE A 561 -1.49 19.24 21.17
C PHE A 561 -1.42 20.26 20.03
N GLY A 562 -1.87 21.50 20.26
CA GLY A 562 -1.74 22.61 19.31
C GLY A 562 -0.30 23.06 19.02
N ASN A 563 0.70 22.53 19.72
CA ASN A 563 2.12 22.85 19.49
C ASN A 563 2.75 22.00 18.37
N LEU A 564 2.05 20.99 17.84
CA LEU A 564 2.52 20.13 16.75
C LEU A 564 2.44 20.85 15.39
N LYS A 565 3.26 21.89 15.23
CA LYS A 565 3.16 22.82 14.10
C LYS A 565 3.50 22.20 12.74
N ASN A 566 4.28 21.13 12.70
CA ASN A 566 4.66 20.42 11.48
C ASN A 566 3.71 19.25 11.14
N LEU A 567 2.65 19.04 11.92
CA LEU A 567 1.73 17.94 11.68
C LEU A 567 0.93 18.19 10.39
N GLU A 568 1.08 17.29 9.42
CA GLU A 568 0.44 17.33 8.11
C GLU A 568 -0.76 16.38 8.06
N LYS A 569 -0.67 15.23 8.73
CA LYS A 569 -1.70 14.20 8.70
C LYS A 569 -2.05 13.67 10.09
N LEU A 570 -3.33 13.77 10.43
CA LEU A 570 -3.86 13.35 11.73
C LEU A 570 -5.07 12.44 11.54
N ILE A 571 -4.98 11.23 12.07
CA ILE A 571 -6.06 10.23 12.01
C ILE A 571 -6.55 9.91 13.42
N LEU A 572 -7.72 10.39 13.78
CA LEU A 572 -8.39 10.25 15.08
C LEU A 572 -9.68 9.42 15.01
N ASP A 573 -9.94 8.77 13.89
CA ASP A 573 -11.14 7.95 13.67
C ASP A 573 -11.41 6.94 14.79
N LYS A 574 -12.67 6.69 15.12
CA LYS A 574 -13.09 5.68 16.11
C LYS A 574 -12.42 5.90 17.48
N ASN A 575 -12.63 7.08 18.04
CA ASN A 575 -12.27 7.44 19.41
C ASN A 575 -13.54 7.87 20.18
N LYS A 576 -13.38 8.52 21.34
CA LYS A 576 -14.48 9.01 22.18
C LYS A 576 -14.36 10.52 22.42
N LEU A 577 -13.77 11.26 21.48
CA LEU A 577 -13.51 12.70 21.63
C LEU A 577 -14.83 13.46 21.68
N ILE A 578 -15.03 14.26 22.73
CA ILE A 578 -16.26 15.05 22.94
C ILE A 578 -16.11 16.48 22.42
N SER A 579 -14.88 17.01 22.42
CA SER A 579 -14.56 18.37 21.96
C SER A 579 -13.10 18.49 21.55
N LEU A 580 -12.80 19.45 20.68
CA LEU A 580 -11.44 19.93 20.41
C LEU A 580 -11.22 21.28 21.13
N ARG A 581 -10.01 21.50 21.66
CA ARG A 581 -9.64 22.77 22.32
C ARG A 581 -9.38 23.86 21.29
N GLU A 582 -9.45 25.13 21.70
CA GLU A 582 -9.08 26.28 20.84
C GLU A 582 -7.64 26.21 20.33
N SER A 583 -6.71 25.59 21.09
CA SER A 583 -5.33 25.39 20.62
C SER A 583 -5.23 24.49 19.38
N PHE A 584 -6.26 23.72 19.03
CA PHE A 584 -6.27 22.85 17.84
C PHE A 584 -6.10 23.65 16.54
N GLY A 585 -6.59 24.89 16.49
CA GLY A 585 -6.39 25.80 15.36
C GLY A 585 -4.94 26.23 15.12
N ASN A 586 -4.00 25.85 15.99
CA ASN A 586 -2.57 26.16 15.83
C ASN A 586 -1.82 25.14 14.95
N LEU A 587 -2.47 24.06 14.50
CA LEU A 587 -1.90 23.04 13.60
C LEU A 587 -1.82 23.57 12.15
N GLN A 588 -0.98 24.59 11.94
CA GLN A 588 -0.98 25.40 10.71
C GLN A 588 -0.55 24.63 9.44
N ASN A 589 0.16 23.50 9.59
CA ASN A 589 0.56 22.66 8.48
C ASN A 589 -0.40 21.49 8.20
N LEU A 590 -1.50 21.35 8.94
CA LEU A 590 -2.39 20.20 8.80
C LEU A 590 -3.09 20.20 7.43
N GLU A 591 -2.93 19.12 6.69
CA GLU A 591 -3.44 18.90 5.33
C GLU A 591 -4.57 17.87 5.32
N GLU A 592 -4.45 16.83 6.14
CA GLU A 592 -5.41 15.73 6.24
C GLU A 592 -5.87 15.51 7.69
N LEU A 593 -7.17 15.62 7.93
CA LEU A 593 -7.79 15.34 9.22
C LEU A 593 -8.94 14.35 9.07
N LEU A 594 -8.77 13.19 9.68
CA LEU A 594 -9.79 12.16 9.80
C LEU A 594 -10.17 12.05 11.28
N ILE A 595 -11.42 12.33 11.65
CA ILE A 595 -11.92 12.27 13.03
C ILE A 595 -13.34 11.67 13.09
N ASN A 596 -13.60 10.74 12.18
CA ASN A 596 -14.87 10.04 12.04
C ASN A 596 -15.18 9.21 13.30
N ASN A 597 -16.45 8.94 13.53
CA ASN A 597 -16.91 8.05 14.62
C ASN A 597 -16.35 8.48 15.99
N ASN A 598 -16.58 9.74 16.34
CA ASN A 598 -16.28 10.33 17.65
C ASN A 598 -17.58 10.85 18.29
N GLN A 599 -17.48 11.67 19.33
CA GLN A 599 -18.63 12.22 20.06
C GLN A 599 -18.60 13.76 20.05
N LEU A 600 -18.00 14.35 19.00
CA LEU A 600 -17.85 15.81 18.91
C LEU A 600 -19.20 16.49 18.80
N THR A 601 -19.48 17.42 19.71
CA THR A 601 -20.71 18.23 19.68
C THR A 601 -20.52 19.56 18.94
N SER A 602 -19.28 20.05 18.84
CA SER A 602 -18.92 21.26 18.12
C SER A 602 -17.43 21.24 17.72
N LEU A 603 -17.06 22.15 16.81
CA LEU A 603 -15.67 22.51 16.52
C LEU A 603 -15.35 23.91 17.10
N PRO A 604 -14.12 24.16 17.57
CA PRO A 604 -13.71 25.47 18.11
C PRO A 604 -13.71 26.56 17.03
N GLU A 605 -13.81 27.83 17.41
CA GLU A 605 -13.78 28.94 16.44
C GLU A 605 -12.44 29.03 15.71
N SER A 606 -11.35 28.69 16.41
CA SER A 606 -10.00 28.63 15.85
C SER A 606 -9.83 27.56 14.77
N PHE A 607 -10.79 26.65 14.58
CA PHE A 607 -10.71 25.60 13.56
C PHE A 607 -10.55 26.16 12.14
N GLY A 608 -11.08 27.37 11.88
CA GLY A 608 -10.86 28.10 10.63
C GLY A 608 -9.41 28.51 10.35
N ASN A 609 -8.50 28.36 11.30
CA ASN A 609 -7.08 28.71 11.14
C ASN A 609 -6.25 27.62 10.44
N LEU A 610 -6.82 26.45 10.18
CA LEU A 610 -6.16 25.31 9.51
C LEU A 610 -6.06 25.54 7.98
N GLN A 611 -5.34 26.59 7.58
CA GLN A 611 -5.36 27.11 6.21
C GLN A 611 -4.83 26.14 5.15
N LYS A 612 -4.02 25.14 5.52
CA LYS A 612 -3.52 24.09 4.62
C LYS A 612 -4.44 22.88 4.48
N LEU A 613 -5.55 22.81 5.21
CA LEU A 613 -6.38 21.61 5.23
C LEU A 613 -7.02 21.35 3.85
N TYR A 614 -6.72 20.19 3.27
CA TYR A 614 -7.25 19.73 1.98
C TYR A 614 -8.38 18.73 2.17
N TRP A 615 -8.25 17.81 3.13
CA TRP A 615 -9.26 16.77 3.43
C TRP A 615 -9.71 16.83 4.88
N LEU A 616 -11.02 16.87 5.07
CA LEU A 616 -11.65 16.85 6.38
C LEU A 616 -12.78 15.83 6.41
N TYR A 617 -12.63 14.80 7.25
CA TYR A 617 -13.64 13.78 7.50
C TYR A 617 -14.03 13.80 8.98
N ILE A 618 -15.29 14.12 9.27
CA ILE A 618 -15.86 14.20 10.62
C ILE A 618 -17.20 13.44 10.66
N ASP A 619 -17.31 12.37 9.88
CA ASP A 619 -18.52 11.56 9.78
C ASP A 619 -18.85 10.88 11.12
N GLY A 620 -20.12 10.60 11.41
CA GLY A 620 -20.51 9.84 12.61
C GLY A 620 -20.15 10.57 13.91
N ASN A 621 -20.47 11.86 14.01
CA ASN A 621 -20.29 12.70 15.19
C ASN A 621 -21.64 13.28 15.64
N GLN A 622 -21.63 14.23 16.57
CA GLN A 622 -22.83 14.85 17.15
C GLN A 622 -22.88 16.36 16.88
N LEU A 623 -22.27 16.82 15.77
CA LEU A 623 -22.19 18.23 15.45
C LEU A 623 -23.58 18.78 15.13
N THR A 624 -24.01 19.80 15.88
CA THR A 624 -25.28 20.50 15.62
C THR A 624 -25.12 21.71 14.69
N SER A 625 -23.90 22.26 14.62
CA SER A 625 -23.53 23.38 13.77
C SER A 625 -22.03 23.36 13.46
N LEU A 626 -21.62 24.03 12.39
CA LEU A 626 -20.22 24.35 12.09
C LEU A 626 -19.89 25.76 12.60
N PRO A 627 -18.65 26.05 13.03
CA PRO A 627 -18.25 27.42 13.38
C PRO A 627 -18.22 28.29 12.12
N GLU A 628 -18.60 29.57 12.24
CA GLU A 628 -18.63 30.52 11.10
C GLU A 628 -17.28 30.62 10.38
N ASN A 629 -16.17 30.54 11.12
CA ASN A 629 -14.83 30.59 10.56
C ASN A 629 -14.42 29.36 9.74
N ILE A 630 -15.23 28.29 9.67
CA ILE A 630 -14.92 27.12 8.83
C ILE A 630 -14.79 27.51 7.34
N VAL A 631 -15.47 28.58 6.94
CA VAL A 631 -15.42 29.13 5.57
C VAL A 631 -14.05 29.71 5.20
N ASN A 632 -13.14 29.84 6.18
CA ASN A 632 -11.76 30.29 5.96
C ASN A 632 -10.82 29.17 5.45
N LEU A 633 -11.27 27.91 5.41
CA LEU A 633 -10.48 26.76 4.94
C LEU A 633 -10.39 26.73 3.40
N LYS A 634 -9.69 27.71 2.82
CA LYS A 634 -9.69 27.96 1.36
C LYS A 634 -9.10 26.83 0.52
N ASN A 635 -8.24 25.98 1.08
CA ASN A 635 -7.64 24.85 0.38
C ASN A 635 -8.48 23.56 0.43
N LEU A 636 -9.59 23.57 1.19
CA LEU A 636 -10.39 22.37 1.40
C LEU A 636 -11.00 21.90 0.08
N THR A 637 -10.72 20.66 -0.30
CA THR A 637 -11.22 20.01 -1.52
C THR A 637 -12.30 18.97 -1.21
N LYS A 638 -12.21 18.32 -0.05
CA LYS A 638 -13.15 17.31 0.41
C LYS A 638 -13.57 17.58 1.86
N LEU A 639 -14.88 17.71 2.06
CA LEU A 639 -15.51 17.87 3.36
C LEU A 639 -16.58 16.78 3.53
N SER A 640 -16.35 15.90 4.51
CA SER A 640 -17.28 14.84 4.89
C SER A 640 -17.80 15.07 6.30
N LEU A 641 -19.12 15.19 6.40
CA LEU A 641 -19.89 15.48 7.61
C LEU A 641 -21.12 14.57 7.67
N ASP A 642 -21.07 13.40 7.03
CA ASP A 642 -22.17 12.43 7.04
C ASP A 642 -22.46 11.99 8.49
N GLU A 643 -23.71 11.62 8.79
CA GLU A 643 -24.10 11.10 10.11
C GLU A 643 -23.76 12.07 11.26
N ASN A 644 -24.23 13.31 11.14
CA ASN A 644 -24.17 14.34 12.18
C ASN A 644 -25.58 14.89 12.48
N GLN A 645 -25.67 16.00 13.23
CA GLN A 645 -26.93 16.60 13.64
C GLN A 645 -27.07 18.04 13.11
N LEU A 646 -26.43 18.36 11.98
CA LEU A 646 -26.39 19.71 11.44
C LEU A 646 -27.77 20.15 10.97
N THR A 647 -28.23 21.31 11.45
CA THR A 647 -29.52 21.90 11.02
C THR A 647 -29.37 22.91 9.88
N SER A 648 -28.18 23.50 9.74
CA SER A 648 -27.83 24.47 8.71
C SER A 648 -26.33 24.49 8.43
N LEU A 649 -25.95 25.07 7.29
CA LEU A 649 -24.57 25.44 6.99
C LEU A 649 -24.35 26.94 7.29
N PRO A 650 -23.12 27.38 7.64
CA PRO A 650 -22.77 28.79 7.85
C PRO A 650 -23.09 29.71 6.67
N GLU A 651 -23.21 31.01 6.94
CA GLU A 651 -23.28 32.00 5.86
C GLU A 651 -21.95 32.08 5.10
N ASN A 652 -22.00 32.52 3.84
CA ASN A 652 -20.82 32.60 2.98
C ASN A 652 -20.08 31.25 2.81
N PHE A 653 -20.80 30.13 2.90
CA PHE A 653 -20.24 28.78 2.72
C PHE A 653 -19.53 28.63 1.36
N SER A 654 -19.92 29.45 0.38
CA SER A 654 -19.24 29.52 -0.90
C SER A 654 -17.78 29.97 -0.85
N ASN A 655 -17.29 30.55 0.25
CA ASN A 655 -15.87 30.92 0.38
C ASN A 655 -14.91 29.72 0.31
N LEU A 656 -15.40 28.49 0.47
CA LEU A 656 -14.66 27.24 0.23
C LEU A 656 -14.47 26.96 -1.28
N GLN A 657 -13.87 27.90 -2.02
CA GLN A 657 -13.82 27.91 -3.50
C GLN A 657 -13.16 26.66 -4.14
N ASN A 658 -12.27 25.98 -3.40
CA ASN A 658 -11.60 24.77 -3.85
C ASN A 658 -12.38 23.49 -3.54
N LEU A 659 -13.51 23.58 -2.83
CA LEU A 659 -14.31 22.42 -2.48
C LEU A 659 -14.86 21.76 -3.75
N ARG A 660 -14.68 20.44 -3.83
CA ARG A 660 -15.15 19.57 -4.92
C ARG A 660 -16.12 18.51 -4.41
N ASN A 661 -15.88 17.98 -3.22
CA ASN A 661 -16.66 16.90 -2.65
C ASN A 661 -17.25 17.33 -1.32
N LEU A 662 -18.58 17.28 -1.20
CA LEU A 662 -19.30 17.68 -0.01
C LEU A 662 -20.30 16.59 0.39
N PHE A 663 -20.07 15.95 1.53
CA PHE A 663 -20.93 14.90 2.06
C PHE A 663 -21.57 15.37 3.36
N LEU A 664 -22.90 15.40 3.36
CA LEU A 664 -23.79 15.90 4.41
C LEU A 664 -24.99 14.96 4.61
N GLY A 665 -24.89 13.71 4.18
CA GLY A 665 -25.91 12.69 4.34
C GLY A 665 -26.21 12.40 5.82
N ASN A 666 -27.43 11.95 6.11
CA ASN A 666 -27.89 11.63 7.48
C ASN A 666 -27.65 12.80 8.46
N ASN A 667 -28.15 13.98 8.12
CA ASN A 667 -28.13 15.19 8.96
C ASN A 667 -29.56 15.71 9.17
N GLN A 668 -29.71 16.91 9.71
CA GLN A 668 -31.01 17.55 9.99
C GLN A 668 -31.19 18.85 9.19
N LEU A 669 -30.54 18.96 8.03
CA LEU A 669 -30.54 20.20 7.24
C LEU A 669 -31.95 20.49 6.71
N ILE A 670 -32.47 21.67 7.02
CA ILE A 670 -33.78 22.13 6.56
C ILE A 670 -33.66 22.96 5.27
N THR A 671 -32.56 23.68 5.13
CA THR A 671 -32.25 24.52 3.96
C THR A 671 -30.77 24.51 3.64
N LEU A 672 -30.43 24.85 2.39
CA LEU A 672 -29.06 25.15 1.96
C LEU A 672 -28.91 26.67 1.76
N PRO A 673 -27.70 27.23 1.97
CA PRO A 673 -27.49 28.66 1.80
C PRO A 673 -27.55 29.06 0.31
N GLU A 674 -28.09 30.25 0.02
CA GLU A 674 -28.31 30.73 -1.37
C GLU A 674 -27.02 30.98 -2.14
N ASP A 675 -25.86 31.07 -1.48
CA ASP A 675 -24.57 31.24 -2.15
C ASP A 675 -23.89 29.90 -2.48
N LEU A 676 -24.40 28.76 -1.99
CA LEU A 676 -23.83 27.42 -2.23
C LEU A 676 -23.55 27.15 -3.72
N GLY A 677 -24.43 27.62 -4.61
CA GLY A 677 -24.27 27.50 -6.05
C GLY A 677 -23.03 28.18 -6.66
N LYS A 678 -22.28 28.96 -5.90
CA LYS A 678 -21.01 29.57 -6.34
C LYS A 678 -19.81 28.62 -6.21
N LEU A 679 -19.99 27.44 -5.60
CA LEU A 679 -18.96 26.41 -5.49
C LEU A 679 -18.82 25.62 -6.81
N ASN A 680 -17.69 24.94 -6.98
CA ASN A 680 -17.44 24.05 -8.12
C ASN A 680 -17.48 22.57 -7.66
N LEU A 681 -18.60 22.16 -7.07
CA LEU A 681 -18.78 20.80 -6.56
C LEU A 681 -18.91 19.79 -7.71
N THR A 682 -18.27 18.64 -7.56
CA THR A 682 -18.32 17.49 -8.46
C THR A 682 -19.17 16.36 -7.87
N GLN A 683 -19.14 16.18 -6.55
CA GLN A 683 -19.93 15.19 -5.84
C GLN A 683 -20.59 15.80 -4.61
N MET A 684 -21.88 15.50 -4.43
CA MET A 684 -22.63 15.99 -3.29
C MET A 684 -23.58 14.92 -2.73
N ASN A 685 -23.43 14.62 -1.44
CA ASN A 685 -24.37 13.78 -0.69
C ASN A 685 -25.20 14.64 0.27
N LEU A 686 -26.51 14.65 0.09
CA LEU A 686 -27.50 15.29 0.95
C LEU A 686 -28.60 14.30 1.38
N LYS A 687 -28.36 12.99 1.21
CA LYS A 687 -29.30 11.92 1.56
C LYS A 687 -29.78 12.07 3.01
N SER A 688 -31.04 11.72 3.31
CA SER A 688 -31.57 11.63 4.67
C SER A 688 -31.38 12.93 5.45
N ASN A 689 -31.96 14.01 4.92
CA ASN A 689 -32.04 15.34 5.53
C ASN A 689 -33.51 15.79 5.57
N GLN A 690 -33.76 17.06 5.93
CA GLN A 690 -35.11 17.64 6.03
C GLN A 690 -35.34 18.73 4.98
N LEU A 691 -34.65 18.65 3.83
CA LEU A 691 -34.73 19.68 2.79
C LEU A 691 -36.11 19.66 2.13
N SER A 692 -36.82 20.79 2.19
CA SER A 692 -38.11 20.95 1.51
C SER A 692 -38.00 21.61 0.13
N ARG A 693 -36.90 22.33 -0.12
CA ARG A 693 -36.55 22.95 -1.40
C ARG A 693 -35.04 23.03 -1.58
N LEU A 694 -34.60 23.24 -2.83
CA LEU A 694 -33.25 23.68 -3.16
C LEU A 694 -33.23 25.19 -3.44
N PRO A 695 -32.13 25.92 -3.15
CA PRO A 695 -31.99 27.33 -3.52
C PRO A 695 -31.91 27.50 -5.04
N GLU A 696 -32.34 28.64 -5.57
CA GLU A 696 -32.32 28.90 -7.03
C GLU A 696 -30.88 28.91 -7.57
N SER A 697 -29.90 29.26 -6.74
CA SER A 697 -28.50 29.21 -7.12
C SER A 697 -27.97 27.79 -7.30
N PHE A 698 -28.64 26.75 -6.76
CA PHE A 698 -28.18 25.36 -6.78
C PHE A 698 -27.84 24.89 -8.20
N VAL A 699 -28.60 25.34 -9.19
CA VAL A 699 -28.42 25.01 -10.62
C VAL A 699 -27.13 25.57 -11.23
N LYS A 700 -26.33 26.34 -10.48
CA LYS A 700 -25.03 26.88 -10.89
C LYS A 700 -23.86 25.92 -10.62
N LEU A 701 -24.09 24.80 -9.93
CA LEU A 701 -23.10 23.72 -9.70
C LEU A 701 -22.84 22.90 -10.97
N LYS A 702 -22.27 23.53 -12.00
CA LYS A 702 -22.17 22.97 -13.36
C LYS A 702 -21.30 21.72 -13.50
N ASP A 703 -20.37 21.52 -12.56
CA ASP A 703 -19.41 20.40 -12.57
C ASP A 703 -19.92 19.16 -11.81
N LEU A 704 -21.12 19.25 -11.24
CA LEU A 704 -21.71 18.19 -10.42
C LEU A 704 -22.03 16.97 -11.29
N ASN A 705 -21.41 15.84 -10.98
CA ASN A 705 -21.57 14.56 -11.70
C ASN A 705 -22.38 13.53 -10.90
N TRP A 706 -22.36 13.62 -9.57
CA TRP A 706 -23.04 12.69 -8.67
C TRP A 706 -23.76 13.47 -7.57
N LEU A 707 -25.07 13.27 -7.46
CA LEU A 707 -25.93 13.95 -6.51
C LEU A 707 -26.91 12.98 -5.84
N ARG A 708 -26.82 12.89 -4.51
CA ARG A 708 -27.80 12.17 -3.68
C ARG A 708 -28.63 13.17 -2.91
N LEU A 709 -29.94 13.15 -3.13
CA LEU A 709 -30.97 13.94 -2.46
C LEU A 709 -32.08 13.04 -1.90
N ASP A 710 -31.81 11.74 -1.78
CA ASP A 710 -32.74 10.75 -1.27
C ASP A 710 -33.23 11.07 0.14
N GLU A 711 -34.40 10.57 0.50
CA GLU A 711 -34.92 10.62 1.87
C GLU A 711 -34.94 12.08 2.40
N ASN A 712 -35.49 12.98 1.60
CA ASN A 712 -35.71 14.38 1.96
C ASN A 712 -37.21 14.72 1.86
N LEU A 713 -37.56 16.00 1.98
CA LEU A 713 -38.94 16.49 1.93
C LEU A 713 -39.19 17.35 0.68
N LEU A 714 -38.41 17.15 -0.40
CA LEU A 714 -38.49 17.99 -1.59
C LEU A 714 -39.84 17.82 -2.29
N THR A 715 -40.55 18.92 -2.50
CA THR A 715 -41.84 18.91 -3.24
C THR A 715 -41.68 19.31 -4.71
N ILE A 716 -40.66 20.14 -5.00
CA ILE A 716 -40.33 20.63 -6.34
C ILE A 716 -38.81 20.80 -6.48
N LEU A 717 -38.34 20.79 -7.73
CA LEU A 717 -36.99 21.19 -8.11
C LEU A 717 -37.03 22.57 -8.81
N PRO A 718 -35.96 23.38 -8.75
CA PRO A 718 -35.86 24.64 -9.48
C PRO A 718 -36.17 24.48 -10.99
N GLU A 719 -36.86 25.44 -11.61
CA GLU A 719 -37.28 25.31 -13.02
C GLU A 719 -36.10 25.09 -13.99
N SER A 720 -34.90 25.58 -13.62
CA SER A 720 -33.67 25.47 -14.41
C SER A 720 -32.75 24.31 -13.97
N PHE A 721 -33.30 23.27 -13.33
CA PHE A 721 -32.52 22.12 -12.85
C PHE A 721 -31.68 21.44 -13.94
N GLY A 722 -32.15 21.49 -15.20
CA GLY A 722 -31.43 21.04 -16.40
C GLY A 722 -30.05 21.65 -16.63
N ASN A 723 -29.71 22.75 -15.96
CA ASN A 723 -28.39 23.40 -16.08
C ASN A 723 -27.24 22.56 -15.51
N LEU A 724 -27.52 21.52 -14.72
CA LEU A 724 -26.54 20.57 -14.17
C LEU A 724 -26.06 19.58 -15.24
N LYS A 725 -25.52 20.08 -16.36
CA LYS A 725 -25.24 19.30 -17.58
C LYS A 725 -24.19 18.20 -17.40
N SER A 726 -23.35 18.29 -16.36
CA SER A 726 -22.35 17.28 -16.04
C SER A 726 -22.91 16.10 -15.25
N LEU A 727 -24.17 16.17 -14.79
CA LEU A 727 -24.78 15.19 -13.91
C LEU A 727 -24.92 13.85 -14.62
N ARG A 728 -24.42 12.78 -13.98
CA ARG A 728 -24.45 11.40 -14.45
C ARG A 728 -25.33 10.52 -13.59
N GLU A 729 -25.27 10.74 -12.29
CA GLU A 729 -26.06 9.99 -11.31
C GLU A 729 -26.83 10.95 -10.42
N LEU A 730 -28.15 10.75 -10.37
CA LEU A 730 -29.06 11.51 -9.54
C LEU A 730 -29.99 10.56 -8.81
N SER A 731 -30.04 10.70 -7.50
CA SER A 731 -30.95 9.95 -6.65
C SER A 731 -31.81 10.93 -5.85
N LEU A 732 -33.12 10.82 -6.01
CA LEU A 732 -34.18 11.64 -5.43
C LEU A 732 -35.25 10.75 -4.77
N GLN A 733 -34.90 9.51 -4.44
CA GLN A 733 -35.86 8.54 -3.92
C GLN A 733 -36.42 9.00 -2.57
N ASN A 734 -37.61 8.56 -2.19
CA ASN A 734 -38.23 8.89 -0.90
C ASN A 734 -38.30 10.42 -0.68
N ASN A 735 -38.87 11.15 -1.64
CA ASN A 735 -39.17 12.57 -1.55
C ASN A 735 -40.68 12.80 -1.74
N GLN A 736 -41.10 14.06 -1.89
CA GLN A 736 -42.50 14.44 -2.08
C GLN A 736 -42.72 15.14 -3.43
N LEU A 737 -41.89 14.82 -4.44
CA LEU A 737 -41.93 15.49 -5.73
C LEU A 737 -43.25 15.20 -6.43
N THR A 738 -43.99 16.25 -6.79
CA THR A 738 -45.26 16.13 -7.55
C THR A 738 -45.06 16.27 -9.05
N SER A 739 -43.99 16.95 -9.47
CA SER A 739 -43.64 17.15 -10.86
C SER A 739 -42.13 17.36 -11.02
N LEU A 740 -41.66 17.27 -12.25
CA LEU A 740 -40.29 17.62 -12.65
C LEU A 740 -40.34 18.78 -13.67
N PRO A 741 -39.35 19.69 -13.67
CA PRO A 741 -39.33 20.81 -14.62
C PRO A 741 -39.04 20.35 -16.06
N GLU A 742 -39.54 21.08 -17.06
CA GLU A 742 -39.24 20.78 -18.47
C GLU A 742 -37.74 20.87 -18.79
N SER A 743 -36.96 21.67 -18.06
CA SER A 743 -35.50 21.73 -18.25
C SER A 743 -34.80 20.41 -17.93
N PHE A 744 -35.44 19.46 -17.23
CA PHE A 744 -34.82 18.20 -16.83
C PHE A 744 -34.26 17.41 -18.03
N GLY A 745 -34.90 17.52 -19.20
CA GLY A 745 -34.41 16.96 -20.47
C GLY A 745 -33.05 17.51 -20.95
N GLU A 746 -32.53 18.59 -20.37
CA GLU A 746 -31.20 19.13 -20.68
C GLU A 746 -30.05 18.38 -20.00
N LEU A 747 -30.33 17.43 -19.09
CA LEU A 747 -29.34 16.60 -18.41
C LEU A 747 -28.79 15.50 -19.33
N GLN A 748 -28.11 15.90 -20.41
CA GLN A 748 -27.72 15.02 -21.51
C GLN A 748 -26.78 13.87 -21.08
N ASN A 749 -26.01 14.05 -20.00
CA ASN A 749 -25.06 13.07 -19.48
C ASN A 749 -25.66 12.14 -18.40
N LEU A 750 -26.91 12.36 -18.01
CA LEU A 750 -27.54 11.60 -16.93
C LEU A 750 -27.79 10.16 -17.38
N SER A 751 -27.18 9.20 -16.69
CA SER A 751 -27.26 7.78 -16.99
C SER A 751 -28.03 6.98 -15.95
N PHE A 752 -28.00 7.43 -14.70
CA PHE A 752 -28.75 6.84 -13.59
C PHE A 752 -29.66 7.88 -12.94
N LEU A 753 -30.96 7.59 -12.91
CA LEU A 753 -31.95 8.41 -12.23
C LEU A 753 -32.84 7.54 -11.36
N ASN A 754 -32.85 7.85 -10.06
CA ASN A 754 -33.76 7.23 -9.11
C ASN A 754 -34.76 8.26 -8.56
N LEU A 755 -36.03 8.02 -8.84
CA LEU A 755 -37.20 8.82 -8.42
C LEU A 755 -38.20 7.95 -7.64
N GLU A 756 -37.77 6.81 -7.10
CA GLU A 756 -38.63 5.89 -6.36
C GLU A 756 -39.34 6.59 -5.19
N ASN A 757 -40.56 6.17 -4.86
CA ASN A 757 -41.31 6.66 -3.70
C ASN A 757 -41.43 8.19 -3.70
N ASN A 758 -42.04 8.73 -4.76
CA ASN A 758 -42.40 10.15 -4.90
C ASN A 758 -43.90 10.27 -5.22
N GLN A 759 -44.37 11.46 -5.60
CA GLN A 759 -45.78 11.74 -5.90
C GLN A 759 -45.96 12.18 -7.36
N LEU A 760 -45.07 11.74 -8.26
CA LEU A 760 -45.09 12.16 -9.66
C LEU A 760 -46.33 11.61 -10.36
N SER A 761 -47.17 12.49 -10.92
CA SER A 761 -48.31 12.10 -11.73
C SER A 761 -48.03 12.15 -13.24
N VAL A 762 -46.96 12.84 -13.64
CA VAL A 762 -46.56 13.01 -15.04
C VAL A 762 -45.03 13.12 -15.14
N ILE A 763 -44.49 12.60 -16.24
CA ILE A 763 -43.10 12.81 -16.65
C ILE A 763 -43.08 13.82 -17.81
N PRO A 764 -42.26 14.88 -17.78
CA PRO A 764 -42.17 15.90 -18.84
C PRO A 764 -41.85 15.31 -20.22
N GLU A 765 -42.40 15.91 -21.28
CA GLU A 765 -42.08 15.52 -22.67
C GLU A 765 -40.58 15.69 -22.98
N SER A 766 -39.86 16.56 -22.28
CA SER A 766 -38.42 16.72 -22.45
C SER A 766 -37.59 15.49 -22.02
N PHE A 767 -38.14 14.52 -21.28
CA PHE A 767 -37.41 13.31 -20.86
C PHE A 767 -36.86 12.48 -22.03
N GLY A 768 -37.53 12.51 -23.18
CA GLY A 768 -37.01 11.90 -24.40
C GLY A 768 -35.67 12.46 -24.90
N ASN A 769 -35.19 13.57 -24.34
CA ASN A 769 -33.91 14.17 -24.67
C ASN A 769 -32.74 13.65 -23.81
N LEU A 770 -32.95 12.77 -22.82
CA LEU A 770 -31.91 12.24 -21.93
C LEU A 770 -31.04 11.17 -22.62
N LYS A 771 -30.19 11.59 -23.55
CA LYS A 771 -29.45 10.70 -24.48
C LYS A 771 -28.54 9.68 -23.82
N SER A 772 -28.08 9.90 -22.59
CA SER A 772 -27.23 8.94 -21.86
C SER A 772 -28.00 8.06 -20.88
N MET A 773 -29.32 8.21 -20.79
CA MET A 773 -30.12 7.50 -19.79
C MET A 773 -30.04 5.99 -19.99
N TYR A 774 -29.61 5.28 -18.94
CA TYR A 774 -29.43 3.83 -18.93
C TYR A 774 -30.35 3.14 -17.92
N HIS A 775 -30.49 3.73 -16.74
CA HIS A 775 -31.29 3.21 -15.63
C HIS A 775 -32.24 4.30 -15.14
N LEU A 776 -33.54 4.03 -15.27
CA LEU A 776 -34.61 4.91 -14.78
C LEU A 776 -35.49 4.15 -13.78
N GLN A 777 -35.48 4.62 -12.53
CA GLN A 777 -36.27 4.07 -11.43
C GLN A 777 -37.41 5.04 -11.09
N LEU A 778 -38.65 4.62 -11.34
CA LEU A 778 -39.90 5.37 -11.14
C LEU A 778 -40.91 4.62 -10.25
N THR A 779 -40.48 3.55 -9.58
CA THR A 779 -41.33 2.73 -8.71
C THR A 779 -42.03 3.58 -7.64
N ASN A 780 -43.26 3.20 -7.30
CA ASN A 780 -44.10 3.83 -6.28
C ASN A 780 -44.25 5.35 -6.50
N ASN A 781 -44.83 5.71 -7.65
CA ASN A 781 -45.28 7.06 -7.98
C ASN A 781 -46.79 7.04 -8.31
N LEU A 782 -47.32 8.14 -8.85
CA LEU A 782 -48.72 8.28 -9.23
C LEU A 782 -48.90 8.30 -10.76
N LEU A 783 -47.97 7.72 -11.51
CA LEU A 783 -47.97 7.76 -12.96
C LEU A 783 -49.08 6.85 -13.53
N THR A 784 -49.78 7.35 -14.54
CA THR A 784 -50.76 6.59 -15.33
C THR A 784 -50.32 6.36 -16.77
N SER A 785 -49.33 7.13 -17.24
CA SER A 785 -48.77 7.11 -18.60
C SER A 785 -47.34 7.65 -18.60
N LEU A 786 -46.60 7.39 -19.68
CA LEU A 786 -45.33 8.03 -19.98
C LEU A 786 -45.49 8.94 -21.21
N PRO A 787 -44.70 10.03 -21.33
CA PRO A 787 -44.70 10.88 -22.51
C PRO A 787 -44.28 10.10 -23.76
N GLU A 788 -44.84 10.45 -24.92
CA GLU A 788 -44.53 9.75 -26.18
C GLU A 788 -43.03 9.86 -26.52
N SER A 789 -42.39 10.97 -26.12
CA SER A 789 -40.97 11.20 -26.32
C SER A 789 -40.05 10.14 -25.67
N ILE A 790 -40.53 9.36 -24.70
CA ILE A 790 -39.73 8.31 -24.03
C ILE A 790 -39.18 7.29 -25.04
N LYS A 791 -39.88 7.08 -26.16
CA LYS A 791 -39.43 6.21 -27.28
C LYS A 791 -38.07 6.63 -27.86
N ASN A 792 -37.67 7.88 -27.68
CA ASN A 792 -36.37 8.38 -28.13
C ASN A 792 -35.21 7.76 -27.34
N LEU A 793 -35.48 7.18 -26.16
CA LEU A 793 -34.48 6.52 -25.30
C LEU A 793 -34.30 5.03 -25.60
N LYS A 794 -34.99 4.47 -26.62
CA LYS A 794 -35.00 3.03 -26.94
C LYS A 794 -33.62 2.38 -27.11
N GLU A 795 -32.62 3.15 -27.55
CA GLU A 795 -31.26 2.64 -27.77
C GLU A 795 -30.44 2.63 -26.47
N THR A 796 -30.69 3.57 -25.57
CA THR A 796 -29.84 3.85 -24.39
C THR A 796 -30.42 3.28 -23.10
N LEU A 797 -31.75 3.39 -22.90
CA LEU A 797 -32.43 2.96 -21.69
C LEU A 797 -32.51 1.43 -21.64
N LYS A 798 -31.86 0.82 -20.64
CA LYS A 798 -31.83 -0.65 -20.49
C LYS A 798 -32.67 -1.14 -19.34
N LYS A 799 -32.84 -0.35 -18.28
CA LYS A 799 -33.64 -0.72 -17.11
C LYS A 799 -34.64 0.37 -16.79
N LEU A 800 -35.92 0.02 -16.79
CA LEU A 800 -37.02 0.91 -16.45
C LEU A 800 -37.90 0.24 -15.39
N TYR A 801 -37.98 0.83 -14.21
CA TYR A 801 -38.79 0.31 -13.10
C TYR A 801 -40.02 1.19 -12.91
N LEU A 802 -41.20 0.59 -12.99
CA LEU A 802 -42.50 1.26 -12.95
C LEU A 802 -43.46 0.63 -11.93
N SER A 803 -43.01 -0.36 -11.15
CA SER A 803 -43.85 -1.04 -10.16
C SER A 803 -44.48 -0.06 -9.18
N GLY A 804 -45.70 -0.35 -8.70
CA GLY A 804 -46.43 0.53 -7.79
C GLY A 804 -46.97 1.84 -8.40
N ASN A 805 -47.00 1.97 -9.74
CA ASN A 805 -47.76 3.00 -10.45
C ASN A 805 -49.11 2.47 -10.96
N ASN A 806 -49.95 3.33 -11.56
CA ASN A 806 -51.31 2.99 -11.99
C ASN A 806 -51.48 3.00 -13.52
N PHE A 807 -50.66 2.20 -14.22
CA PHE A 807 -50.72 2.04 -15.67
C PHE A 807 -51.84 1.08 -16.09
N SER A 808 -52.63 1.47 -17.09
CA SER A 808 -53.58 0.56 -17.74
C SER A 808 -52.83 -0.43 -18.63
N GLU A 809 -53.42 -1.61 -18.89
CA GLU A 809 -52.82 -2.61 -19.79
C GLU A 809 -52.58 -2.07 -21.22
N GLU A 810 -53.43 -1.15 -21.69
CA GLU A 810 -53.22 -0.48 -22.98
C GLU A 810 -51.95 0.39 -22.96
N GLU A 811 -51.72 1.09 -21.86
CA GLU A 811 -50.56 1.96 -21.72
C GLU A 811 -49.27 1.15 -21.51
N LYS A 812 -49.34 0.04 -20.77
CA LYS A 812 -48.21 -0.90 -20.65
C LYS A 812 -47.75 -1.40 -22.02
N ALA A 813 -48.70 -1.85 -22.85
CA ALA A 813 -48.41 -2.32 -24.20
C ALA A 813 -47.79 -1.24 -25.10
N LYS A 814 -48.21 0.03 -24.97
CA LYS A 814 -47.59 1.16 -25.69
C LYS A 814 -46.15 1.38 -25.28
N VAL A 815 -45.87 1.40 -23.97
CA VAL A 815 -44.49 1.62 -23.46
C VAL A 815 -43.56 0.48 -23.89
N GLU A 816 -44.03 -0.77 -23.84
CA GLU A 816 -43.28 -1.94 -24.32
C GLU A 816 -42.99 -1.86 -25.83
N GLN A 817 -43.95 -1.36 -26.62
CA GLN A 817 -43.74 -1.12 -28.05
C GLN A 817 -42.74 0.01 -28.32
N TRP A 818 -42.76 1.08 -27.51
CA TRP A 818 -41.82 2.20 -27.62
C TRP A 818 -40.38 1.82 -27.24
N LEU A 819 -40.21 0.88 -26.30
CA LEU A 819 -38.94 0.52 -25.69
C LEU A 819 -38.66 -1.01 -25.79
N PRO A 820 -38.59 -1.59 -27.00
CA PRO A 820 -38.53 -3.03 -27.19
C PRO A 820 -37.24 -3.70 -26.67
N SER A 821 -36.18 -2.92 -26.45
CA SER A 821 -34.87 -3.38 -25.97
C SER A 821 -34.63 -3.09 -24.49
N THR A 822 -35.62 -2.53 -23.80
CA THR A 822 -35.54 -2.13 -22.39
C THR A 822 -36.17 -3.22 -21.52
N THR A 823 -35.51 -3.61 -20.43
CA THR A 823 -36.16 -4.45 -19.41
C THR A 823 -37.06 -3.57 -18.55
N ILE A 824 -38.37 -3.80 -18.63
CA ILE A 824 -39.38 -3.03 -17.91
C ILE A 824 -39.91 -3.86 -16.74
N TYR A 825 -39.87 -3.30 -15.53
CA TYR A 825 -40.36 -3.93 -14.30
C TYR A 825 -41.69 -3.30 -13.91
N TRP A 826 -42.79 -4.03 -14.13
CA TRP A 826 -44.15 -3.59 -13.82
C TRP A 826 -44.63 -3.98 -12.42
N GLU A 827 -44.03 -5.01 -11.81
CA GLU A 827 -44.42 -5.59 -10.51
C GLU A 827 -43.23 -5.66 -9.55
#